data_AF-R7H319-F1
#
_entry.id   AF-R7H319-F1
#
_cell.length_a   1.000
_cell.length_b   1.000
_cell.length_c   1.000
_cell.angle_alpha   90.00
_cell.angle_beta   90.00
_cell.angle_gamma   90.00
#
_symmetry.space_group_name_H-M   'P 1'
#
loop_
_entity.id
_entity.type
_entity.pdbx_description
1 polymer ?
#
loop_
_entity_poly.entity_id
_entity_poly.type
_entity_poly.pdbx_seq_one_letter_code
_entity_poly.pdbx_strand_id
1 'polypeptide(L)'
;MLSVALPGLAQKRTFADAQKVAADFFQSKDNNAKVCALRVNSKCGRKLLKRAAGATQEATDAYYLFANEDNNRLLVVSGDERMQRILGYTDHALVGNVIPDGLADLLEGYAAQYAALGAVPTSASNAPARSALYKGERQLQTAAWGQWDPFNRMTPQAYPTGCAATAMAIVMRYHQWPDVGYGSKTHIWMDSVMTAKFGETHYDWANMPMSYEKFNDTQATAVALLMRHLGISVEMYYAAESSGARQTLVPQALAQYFRYGSTARLLTASDYDAATWDRMMRKEIDSNRPVIYTGESILGRGAHGFVLDGYRDNLFHFNFGWNGSGNGYFAISAITSTDRSFEFANKQQAVIGITPLKAENCAPLQLDCQGKYEGFYTTLTTLKAGEKQSVHLSDLSALTTWQGKMQWNLCHADGSVVEALGSKQVQMNGGSTQSLDFEFAAANNAAKGDYLRLVACTDGSAKWLPVLNALGKEVIVEAYERKVPVVEVVSDTKNVTISSSNPNNKAFNGKPLLGSSYIYNVDFNSSVEKSIDMLRLAGGAFETHTADAVVLTSDTLYIKAKGYTAAELVAQCSVDVEKTGQLETAMQKAVADADAVEALTITGTLNNTDLQYLSSLQSLQQLNLENATTPQGLFGATFKDFSRLTNCVLPRSLKQIGSETFKNCYVLRSISLPVCLQATGSKLFSGCQALTDIYAYPSSPDCVAADAFEGLSTPSKVTVHVQQGLAGTFQQSSKWSMFARFVDDLPALPQRFTYGGVDYKAIYDGDGNFAEVTFPSGEMYKGAITIPATINYEGLEYTVRGFDNTDGMSPFVGNPLITSLTLELNIERLRAMLFMGCTSLEHLQLPSTLRHIDSECFRNCPMLKQITLPASIETLGDNAFCGCQYLTDIYCYAMTPPEGSNTDSYPFAQCRPQNVTLHVPASSEAAYRATGFWTKFGNVVADLPDAPVDGITATTDRHTSLPMKAAGKQWITLHMQQAQQVGIYSLSGMLMRVVQLQKGVNTVWLDDISIIK
;
A
#
# COMPACT_ATOMS: atom_id res chain seq x y z
N MET A 1 -52.69 -49.52 -19.71
CA MET A 1 -53.56 -48.75 -18.79
C MET A 1 -52.74 -47.60 -18.23
N LEU A 2 -53.33 -46.41 -18.04
CA LEU A 2 -52.67 -45.35 -17.29
C LEU A 2 -52.67 -45.73 -15.80
N SER A 3 -51.50 -45.76 -15.17
CA SER A 3 -51.36 -45.50 -13.74
C SER A 3 -50.59 -44.20 -13.59
N VAL A 4 -51.32 -43.09 -13.46
CA VAL A 4 -50.76 -41.81 -13.02
C VAL A 4 -50.35 -42.00 -11.57
N ALA A 5 -49.05 -42.18 -11.32
CA ALA A 5 -48.51 -42.12 -9.98
C ALA A 5 -48.54 -40.65 -9.52
N LEU A 6 -49.31 -40.37 -8.46
CA LEU A 6 -49.40 -39.03 -7.88
C LEU A 6 -48.02 -38.62 -7.32
N PRO A 7 -47.53 -37.39 -7.58
CA PRO A 7 -46.27 -36.91 -7.04
C PRO A 7 -46.41 -36.62 -5.54
N GLY A 8 -45.79 -37.45 -4.71
CA GLY A 8 -45.65 -37.25 -3.28
C GLY A 8 -44.89 -38.41 -2.63
N LEU A 9 -43.82 -38.09 -1.87
CA LEU A 9 -42.85 -38.99 -1.21
C LEU A 9 -41.69 -39.51 -2.10
N ALA A 10 -40.47 -39.07 -1.79
CA ALA A 10 -39.19 -39.56 -2.32
C ALA A 10 -38.30 -40.15 -1.21
N GLN A 11 -37.33 -41.01 -1.52
CA GLN A 11 -36.54 -41.79 -0.55
C GLN A 11 -35.07 -41.34 -0.40
N LYS A 12 -34.44 -41.68 0.74
CA LYS A 12 -32.99 -41.51 0.98
C LYS A 12 -32.20 -42.67 0.35
N ARG A 13 -31.00 -42.39 -0.17
CA ARG A 13 -30.14 -43.41 -0.79
C ARG A 13 -29.28 -44.10 0.27
N THR A 14 -29.20 -45.43 0.25
CA THR A 14 -28.34 -46.15 1.19
C THR A 14 -26.87 -46.07 0.78
N PHE A 15 -25.96 -46.24 1.74
CA PHE A 15 -24.53 -46.36 1.47
C PHE A 15 -24.21 -47.48 0.46
N ALA A 16 -24.92 -48.61 0.51
CA ALA A 16 -24.73 -49.73 -0.41
C ALA A 16 -25.13 -49.35 -1.86
N ASP A 17 -26.24 -48.62 -2.03
CA ASP A 17 -26.66 -48.11 -3.34
C ASP A 17 -25.66 -47.09 -3.89
N ALA A 18 -25.15 -46.19 -3.04
CA ALA A 18 -24.15 -45.20 -3.42
C ALA A 18 -22.78 -45.84 -3.76
N GLN A 19 -22.37 -46.87 -3.02
CA GLN A 19 -21.16 -47.63 -3.31
C GLN A 19 -21.29 -48.39 -4.64
N LYS A 20 -22.48 -48.94 -4.93
CA LYS A 20 -22.77 -49.55 -6.24
C LYS A 20 -22.69 -48.52 -7.37
N VAL A 21 -23.23 -47.32 -7.19
CA VAL A 21 -23.08 -46.20 -8.16
C VAL A 21 -21.61 -45.92 -8.44
N ALA A 22 -20.77 -45.89 -7.40
CA ALA A 22 -19.34 -45.64 -7.57
C ALA A 22 -18.63 -46.77 -8.32
N ALA A 23 -18.93 -48.03 -7.99
CA ALA A 23 -18.40 -49.18 -8.72
C ALA A 23 -18.84 -49.17 -10.20
N ASP A 24 -20.12 -48.93 -10.46
CA ASP A 24 -20.70 -48.86 -11.82
C ASP A 24 -20.12 -47.68 -12.62
N PHE A 25 -19.81 -46.54 -11.98
CA PHE A 25 -19.17 -45.38 -12.64
C PHE A 25 -17.71 -45.63 -13.02
N PHE A 26 -16.97 -46.37 -12.20
CA PHE A 26 -15.56 -46.69 -12.44
C PHE A 26 -15.34 -48.00 -13.21
N GLN A 27 -16.37 -48.81 -13.44
CA GLN A 27 -16.31 -50.00 -14.30
C GLN A 27 -15.96 -49.62 -15.75
N SER A 28 -14.76 -50.02 -16.18
CA SER A 28 -14.50 -50.23 -17.61
C SER A 28 -15.09 -51.58 -18.03
N LYS A 29 -15.24 -51.80 -19.35
CA LYS A 29 -15.99 -52.94 -19.92
C LYS A 29 -15.54 -54.35 -19.49
N ASP A 30 -14.37 -54.50 -18.85
CA ASP A 30 -13.75 -55.79 -18.55
C ASP A 30 -13.31 -55.98 -17.08
N ASN A 31 -13.64 -55.07 -16.13
CA ASN A 31 -13.26 -55.26 -14.72
C ASN A 31 -14.22 -54.66 -13.69
N ASN A 32 -14.51 -55.42 -12.63
CA ASN A 32 -15.23 -54.97 -11.43
C ASN A 32 -14.36 -54.00 -10.62
N ALA A 33 -14.42 -52.72 -10.97
CA ALA A 33 -13.65 -51.67 -10.30
C ALA A 33 -13.94 -51.61 -8.79
N LYS A 34 -12.87 -51.56 -7.98
CA LYS A 34 -12.97 -51.43 -6.52
C LYS A 34 -13.00 -49.97 -6.11
N VAL A 35 -13.88 -49.67 -5.15
CA VAL A 35 -14.09 -48.31 -4.63
C VAL A 35 -13.93 -48.29 -3.11
N CYS A 36 -13.17 -47.32 -2.62
CA CYS A 36 -12.98 -47.09 -1.19
C CYS A 36 -13.78 -45.87 -0.73
N ALA A 37 -14.57 -46.02 0.32
CA ALA A 37 -15.32 -44.92 0.93
C ALA A 37 -14.41 -44.00 1.77
N LEU A 38 -14.59 -42.69 1.59
CA LEU A 38 -13.85 -41.62 2.24
C LEU A 38 -14.79 -40.72 3.06
N ARG A 39 -14.21 -40.02 4.04
CA ARG A 39 -14.86 -38.94 4.80
C ARG A 39 -13.94 -37.73 4.90
N VAL A 40 -14.54 -36.54 4.93
CA VAL A 40 -13.83 -35.27 5.19
C VAL A 40 -13.52 -35.17 6.69
N ASN A 41 -12.38 -34.59 7.03
CA ASN A 41 -11.95 -34.32 8.39
C ASN A 41 -11.18 -32.99 8.41
N SER A 42 -11.62 -32.04 9.23
CA SER A 42 -10.98 -30.73 9.34
C SER A 42 -9.88 -30.75 10.40
N LYS A 43 -8.65 -30.34 10.04
CA LYS A 43 -7.53 -30.20 10.97
C LYS A 43 -6.76 -28.91 10.68
N CYS A 44 -6.66 -28.03 11.68
CA CYS A 44 -5.94 -26.75 11.58
C CYS A 44 -6.33 -25.93 10.34
N GLY A 45 -7.62 -25.69 10.13
CA GLY A 45 -8.15 -24.89 9.01
C GLY A 45 -8.15 -25.57 7.63
N ARG A 46 -7.43 -26.68 7.43
CA ARG A 46 -7.43 -27.44 6.16
C ARG A 46 -8.36 -28.66 6.22
N LYS A 47 -9.05 -28.95 5.12
CA LYS A 47 -9.94 -30.12 4.96
C LYS A 47 -9.13 -31.29 4.36
N LEU A 48 -9.19 -32.45 5.01
CA LEU A 48 -8.43 -33.66 4.64
C LEU A 48 -9.37 -34.84 4.39
N LEU A 49 -9.00 -35.74 3.48
CA LEU A 49 -9.69 -37.01 3.26
C LEU A 49 -9.09 -38.15 4.10
N LYS A 50 -9.97 -39.01 4.64
CA LYS A 50 -9.60 -40.26 5.34
C LYS A 50 -10.54 -41.40 4.95
N ARG A 51 -10.04 -42.65 4.92
CA ARG A 51 -10.89 -43.84 4.70
C ARG A 51 -11.94 -43.99 5.82
N ALA A 52 -13.15 -44.42 5.47
CA ALA A 52 -14.25 -44.71 6.40
C ALA A 52 -14.29 -46.20 6.80
N ALA A 53 -14.86 -46.52 7.96
CA ALA A 53 -14.76 -47.85 8.58
C ALA A 53 -16.14 -48.50 8.82
N GLY A 54 -16.66 -49.20 7.80
CA GLY A 54 -17.85 -50.05 7.92
C GLY A 54 -19.19 -49.32 7.91
N ALA A 55 -20.26 -50.04 7.54
CA ALA A 55 -21.60 -49.49 7.41
C ALA A 55 -22.29 -49.30 8.78
N THR A 56 -22.15 -48.12 9.36
CA THR A 56 -22.99 -47.65 10.48
C THR A 56 -23.99 -46.61 9.98
N GLN A 57 -25.28 -46.84 10.24
CA GLN A 57 -26.35 -45.91 9.89
C GLN A 57 -26.29 -44.66 10.79
N GLU A 58 -25.91 -43.53 10.24
CA GLU A 58 -26.48 -42.24 10.66
C GLU A 58 -27.46 -41.78 9.57
N ALA A 59 -28.66 -41.38 9.98
CA ALA A 59 -29.81 -41.28 9.07
C ALA A 59 -29.82 -40.03 8.16
N THR A 60 -28.69 -39.33 8.01
CA THR A 60 -28.62 -37.92 7.59
C THR A 60 -27.34 -37.52 6.82
N ASP A 61 -26.68 -38.42 6.10
CA ASP A 61 -25.53 -38.04 5.25
C ASP A 61 -25.94 -37.41 3.91
N ALA A 62 -25.28 -36.31 3.56
CA ALA A 62 -25.54 -35.52 2.35
C ALA A 62 -25.00 -36.16 1.07
N TYR A 63 -23.79 -36.71 1.15
CA TYR A 63 -23.10 -37.36 0.06
C TYR A 63 -22.08 -38.35 0.61
N TYR A 64 -21.73 -39.31 -0.24
CA TYR A 64 -20.73 -40.31 0.00
C TYR A 64 -19.57 -40.05 -0.96
N LEU A 65 -18.36 -39.98 -0.41
CA LEU A 65 -17.12 -39.83 -1.17
C LEU A 65 -16.54 -41.22 -1.44
N PHE A 66 -16.21 -41.50 -2.69
CA PHE A 66 -15.53 -42.72 -3.08
C PHE A 66 -14.27 -42.39 -3.88
N ALA A 67 -13.15 -43.03 -3.55
CA ALA A 67 -11.99 -43.06 -4.43
C ALA A 67 -11.94 -44.40 -5.17
N ASN A 68 -11.60 -44.34 -6.45
CA ASN A 68 -11.14 -45.51 -7.20
C ASN A 68 -9.80 -45.98 -6.62
N GLU A 69 -9.68 -47.26 -6.26
CA GLU A 69 -8.47 -47.77 -5.59
C GLU A 69 -7.22 -47.82 -6.49
N ASP A 70 -7.38 -47.82 -7.81
CA ASP A 70 -6.29 -47.95 -8.79
C ASP A 70 -5.65 -46.60 -9.16
N ASN A 71 -6.43 -45.50 -9.14
CA ASN A 71 -5.99 -44.19 -9.63
C ASN A 71 -6.32 -42.99 -8.73
N ASN A 72 -6.90 -43.22 -7.54
CA ASN A 72 -7.28 -42.18 -6.57
C ASN A 72 -8.18 -41.05 -7.11
N ARG A 73 -8.83 -41.22 -8.27
CA ARG A 73 -9.87 -40.28 -8.70
C ARG A 73 -11.04 -40.35 -7.72
N LEU A 74 -11.44 -39.18 -7.24
CA LEU A 74 -12.59 -38.98 -6.37
C LEU A 74 -13.86 -38.97 -7.20
N LEU A 75 -14.90 -39.62 -6.69
CA LEU A 75 -16.29 -39.50 -7.10
C LEU A 75 -17.13 -39.09 -5.88
N VAL A 76 -18.01 -38.14 -6.09
CA VAL A 76 -18.98 -37.66 -5.09
C VAL A 76 -20.37 -38.17 -5.50
N VAL A 77 -20.96 -39.05 -4.70
CA VAL A 77 -22.29 -39.64 -4.93
C VAL A 77 -23.25 -39.08 -3.89
N SER A 78 -24.44 -38.63 -4.27
CA SER A 78 -25.37 -38.04 -3.29
C SER A 78 -26.02 -39.07 -2.35
N GLY A 79 -26.40 -38.63 -1.14
CA GLY A 79 -27.09 -39.42 -0.11
C GLY A 79 -28.62 -39.42 -0.21
N ASP A 80 -29.20 -38.64 -1.13
CA ASP A 80 -30.64 -38.55 -1.34
C ASP A 80 -31.02 -38.85 -2.80
N GLU A 81 -32.21 -39.39 -3.05
CA GLU A 81 -32.74 -39.51 -4.41
C GLU A 81 -33.29 -38.20 -4.97
N ARG A 82 -33.52 -37.20 -4.10
CA ARG A 82 -33.84 -35.82 -4.48
C ARG A 82 -32.62 -35.03 -4.98
N MET A 83 -31.40 -35.54 -4.78
CA MET A 83 -30.14 -34.96 -5.26
C MET A 83 -29.68 -35.61 -6.58
N GLN A 84 -28.88 -34.90 -7.38
CA GLN A 84 -28.25 -35.49 -8.57
C GLN A 84 -27.38 -36.68 -8.16
N ARG A 85 -27.51 -37.81 -8.86
CA ARG A 85 -26.88 -39.09 -8.47
C ARG A 85 -25.36 -38.99 -8.34
N ILE A 86 -24.71 -38.24 -9.23
CA ILE A 86 -23.28 -37.90 -9.19
C ILE A 86 -23.16 -36.38 -9.03
N LEU A 87 -22.49 -35.95 -7.97
CA LEU A 87 -22.23 -34.55 -7.65
C LEU A 87 -20.90 -34.04 -8.20
N GLY A 88 -20.02 -34.95 -8.61
CA GLY A 88 -18.79 -34.60 -9.32
C GLY A 88 -17.74 -35.67 -9.24
N TYR A 89 -16.70 -35.53 -10.07
CA TYR A 89 -15.52 -36.37 -10.04
C TYR A 89 -14.28 -35.60 -10.50
N THR A 90 -13.14 -35.95 -9.94
CA THR A 90 -11.84 -35.46 -10.41
C THR A 90 -11.43 -36.21 -11.68
N ASP A 91 -10.98 -35.52 -12.72
CA ASP A 91 -10.23 -36.15 -13.80
C ASP A 91 -8.71 -36.15 -13.53
N HIS A 92 -8.23 -35.19 -12.72
CA HIS A 92 -6.88 -35.16 -12.16
C HIS A 92 -6.91 -35.59 -10.70
N ALA A 93 -6.22 -36.70 -10.36
CA ALA A 93 -6.23 -37.26 -9.01
C ALA A 93 -5.78 -36.23 -7.95
N LEU A 94 -6.28 -36.40 -6.72
CA LEU A 94 -5.84 -35.58 -5.59
C LEU A 94 -4.41 -35.95 -5.20
N VAL A 95 -3.55 -34.94 -5.04
CA VAL A 95 -2.18 -35.12 -4.56
C VAL A 95 -2.20 -35.29 -3.04
N GLY A 96 -2.01 -36.54 -2.59
CA GLY A 96 -2.04 -36.90 -1.17
C GLY A 96 -3.47 -36.94 -0.63
N ASN A 97 -3.71 -36.34 0.53
CA ASN A 97 -5.02 -36.32 1.20
C ASN A 97 -5.59 -34.92 1.44
N VAL A 98 -4.95 -33.88 0.90
CA VAL A 98 -5.37 -32.48 1.03
C VAL A 98 -6.39 -32.17 -0.07
N ILE A 99 -7.48 -31.52 0.31
CA ILE A 99 -8.50 -31.03 -0.64
C ILE A 99 -8.14 -29.58 -1.01
N PRO A 100 -8.05 -29.21 -2.31
CA PRO A 100 -7.95 -27.82 -2.73
C PRO A 100 -9.07 -26.97 -2.13
N ASP A 101 -8.77 -25.76 -1.66
CA ASP A 101 -9.75 -24.94 -0.93
C ASP A 101 -11.07 -24.76 -1.72
N GLY A 102 -11.00 -24.45 -3.02
CA GLY A 102 -12.20 -24.33 -3.87
C GLY A 102 -13.02 -25.63 -4.03
N LEU A 103 -12.38 -26.81 -4.02
CA LEU A 103 -13.10 -28.10 -3.99
C LEU A 103 -13.70 -28.37 -2.61
N ALA A 104 -12.98 -28.00 -1.56
CA ALA A 104 -13.43 -28.04 -0.19
C ALA A 104 -14.68 -27.17 0.02
N ASP A 105 -14.78 -26.04 -0.67
CA ASP A 105 -15.93 -25.12 -0.63
C ASP A 105 -17.13 -25.65 -1.43
N LEU A 106 -16.91 -26.32 -2.56
CA LEU A 106 -17.96 -27.03 -3.31
C LEU A 106 -18.57 -28.18 -2.50
N LEU A 107 -17.74 -28.97 -1.81
CA LEU A 107 -18.18 -30.09 -0.98
C LEU A 107 -19.00 -29.65 0.25
N GLU A 108 -18.64 -28.55 0.90
CA GLU A 108 -19.49 -27.95 1.93
C GLU A 108 -20.83 -27.44 1.34
N GLY A 109 -20.81 -26.98 0.09
CA GLY A 109 -22.00 -26.59 -0.66
C GLY A 109 -23.01 -27.72 -0.70
N TYR A 110 -22.61 -28.89 -1.17
CA TYR A 110 -23.50 -30.04 -1.26
C TYR A 110 -24.05 -30.49 0.12
N ALA A 111 -23.25 -30.33 1.19
CA ALA A 111 -23.66 -30.65 2.55
C ALA A 111 -24.76 -29.69 3.04
N ALA A 112 -24.56 -28.38 2.85
CA ALA A 112 -25.53 -27.35 3.21
C ALA A 112 -26.84 -27.49 2.43
N GLN A 113 -26.75 -27.75 1.12
CA GLN A 113 -27.90 -28.00 0.25
C GLN A 113 -28.74 -29.21 0.71
N TYR A 114 -28.10 -30.33 1.07
CA TYR A 114 -28.81 -31.49 1.61
C TYR A 114 -29.45 -31.21 2.97
N ALA A 115 -28.74 -30.52 3.88
CA ALA A 115 -29.27 -30.23 5.22
C ALA A 115 -30.60 -29.44 5.12
N ALA A 116 -30.72 -28.55 4.14
CA ALA A 116 -31.93 -27.80 3.88
C ALA A 116 -33.13 -28.71 3.49
N LEU A 117 -32.92 -29.82 2.77
CA LEU A 117 -33.98 -30.76 2.36
C LEU A 117 -34.80 -31.39 3.51
N GLY A 118 -34.37 -31.24 4.76
CA GLY A 118 -35.08 -31.74 5.95
C GLY A 118 -36.22 -30.86 6.46
N ALA A 119 -36.34 -29.61 6.00
CA ALA A 119 -37.16 -28.58 6.67
C ALA A 119 -38.56 -28.31 6.09
N VAL A 120 -39.00 -29.03 5.04
CA VAL A 120 -40.22 -28.68 4.27
C VAL A 120 -41.34 -29.74 4.43
N PRO A 121 -42.60 -29.34 4.72
CA PRO A 121 -43.73 -30.28 4.80
C PRO A 121 -44.09 -30.96 3.47
N THR A 122 -44.52 -32.21 3.54
CA THR A 122 -44.79 -33.09 2.38
C THR A 122 -45.91 -32.64 1.45
N SER A 123 -46.78 -31.72 1.86
CA SER A 123 -47.94 -31.24 1.08
C SER A 123 -47.60 -30.23 -0.04
N ALA A 124 -46.37 -29.75 -0.14
CA ALA A 124 -45.91 -28.87 -1.22
C ALA A 124 -44.91 -29.54 -2.19
N SER A 125 -44.61 -30.83 -2.00
CA SER A 125 -43.56 -31.53 -2.74
C SER A 125 -43.99 -31.98 -4.15
N ASN A 126 -44.02 -31.04 -5.10
CA ASN A 126 -43.67 -31.41 -6.47
C ASN A 126 -42.25 -31.99 -6.41
N ALA A 127 -42.12 -33.32 -6.57
CA ALA A 127 -40.83 -33.98 -6.53
C ALA A 127 -39.88 -33.29 -7.52
N PRO A 128 -38.62 -32.99 -7.14
CA PRO A 128 -37.69 -32.31 -8.03
C PRO A 128 -37.61 -33.11 -9.32
N ALA A 129 -38.04 -32.49 -10.42
CA ALA A 129 -38.06 -33.14 -11.71
C ALA A 129 -36.63 -33.60 -12.01
N ARG A 130 -36.46 -34.87 -12.39
CA ARG A 130 -35.17 -35.38 -12.88
C ARG A 130 -34.64 -34.37 -13.89
N SER A 131 -33.53 -33.68 -13.54
CA SER A 131 -33.07 -32.56 -14.35
C SER A 131 -32.91 -33.02 -15.79
N ALA A 132 -33.46 -32.24 -16.72
CA ALA A 132 -33.35 -32.56 -18.13
C ALA A 132 -31.85 -32.59 -18.46
N LEU A 133 -31.32 -33.79 -18.75
CA LEU A 133 -29.89 -34.01 -18.96
C LEU A 133 -29.38 -33.05 -20.04
N TYR A 134 -28.66 -32.02 -19.61
CA TYR A 134 -27.85 -31.22 -20.52
C TYR A 134 -26.79 -32.18 -21.06
N LYS A 135 -26.72 -32.32 -22.39
CA LYS A 135 -25.75 -33.17 -23.06
C LYS A 135 -24.77 -32.30 -23.84
N GLY A 136 -23.49 -32.61 -23.69
CA GLY A 136 -22.44 -31.91 -24.42
C GLY A 136 -21.24 -31.57 -23.53
N GLU A 137 -20.12 -31.30 -24.19
CA GLU A 137 -18.83 -31.12 -23.55
C GLU A 137 -18.06 -30.00 -24.24
N ARG A 138 -17.42 -29.13 -23.44
CA ARG A 138 -16.46 -28.14 -23.91
C ARG A 138 -15.53 -27.78 -22.77
N GLN A 139 -14.23 -27.75 -23.03
CA GLN A 139 -13.22 -27.33 -22.06
C GLN A 139 -12.20 -26.42 -22.75
N LEU A 140 -11.95 -25.26 -22.16
CA LEU A 140 -10.86 -24.36 -22.54
C LEU A 140 -9.58 -24.87 -21.88
N GLN A 141 -8.48 -24.95 -22.63
CA GLN A 141 -7.21 -25.44 -22.08
C GLN A 141 -6.54 -24.36 -21.23
N THR A 142 -6.79 -24.38 -19.92
CA THR A 142 -6.11 -23.49 -18.96
C THR A 142 -4.91 -24.16 -18.30
N ALA A 143 -4.01 -23.36 -17.71
CA ALA A 143 -2.75 -23.84 -17.16
C ALA A 143 -2.92 -24.41 -15.74
N ALA A 144 -2.28 -25.55 -15.45
CA ALA A 144 -2.24 -26.20 -14.15
C ALA A 144 -1.23 -25.49 -13.22
N TRP A 145 -1.58 -24.27 -12.79
CA TRP A 145 -0.73 -23.43 -11.94
C TRP A 145 -1.12 -23.48 -10.48
N GLY A 146 -0.26 -22.93 -9.62
CA GLY A 146 -0.36 -22.99 -8.16
C GLY A 146 -0.19 -21.62 -7.48
N GLN A 147 -0.06 -21.66 -6.15
CA GLN A 147 0.23 -20.47 -5.32
C GLN A 147 1.59 -20.52 -4.60
N TRP A 148 2.25 -21.68 -4.60
CA TRP A 148 3.51 -21.95 -3.88
C TRP A 148 4.69 -21.97 -4.86
N ASP A 149 5.82 -22.62 -4.53
CA ASP A 149 6.97 -22.64 -5.45
C ASP A 149 6.58 -23.27 -6.81
N PRO A 150 6.96 -22.69 -7.96
CA PRO A 150 7.78 -21.48 -8.13
C PRO A 150 7.02 -20.15 -8.16
N PHE A 151 5.69 -20.17 -8.17
CA PHE A 151 4.82 -19.01 -8.37
C PHE A 151 5.03 -17.87 -7.34
N ASN A 152 5.36 -18.22 -6.09
CA ASN A 152 5.57 -17.26 -5.00
C ASN A 152 7.00 -16.70 -4.87
N ARG A 153 7.98 -17.10 -5.71
CA ARG A 153 9.40 -16.73 -5.50
C ARG A 153 9.69 -15.23 -5.41
N MET A 154 8.80 -14.36 -5.89
CA MET A 154 8.96 -12.91 -5.92
C MET A 154 7.93 -12.13 -5.07
N THR A 155 7.16 -12.83 -4.21
CA THR A 155 6.23 -12.23 -3.23
C THR A 155 6.95 -11.86 -1.92
N PRO A 156 6.40 -10.97 -1.08
CA PRO A 156 6.91 -10.73 0.26
C PRO A 156 7.03 -12.02 1.07
N GLN A 157 8.19 -12.24 1.69
CA GLN A 157 8.47 -13.38 2.57
C GLN A 157 8.22 -14.77 1.94
N ALA A 158 8.18 -14.88 0.60
CA ALA A 158 7.74 -16.06 -0.14
C ALA A 158 6.35 -16.58 0.30
N TYR A 159 5.48 -15.69 0.78
CA TYR A 159 4.08 -16.00 1.08
C TYR A 159 3.33 -16.39 -0.20
N PRO A 160 2.27 -17.21 -0.13
CA PRO A 160 1.56 -17.67 -1.31
C PRO A 160 1.11 -16.49 -2.17
N THR A 161 1.09 -16.65 -3.49
CA THR A 161 0.73 -15.57 -4.44
C THR A 161 -0.64 -14.96 -4.18
N GLY A 162 -1.55 -15.74 -3.59
CA GLY A 162 -2.93 -15.40 -3.37
C GLY A 162 -3.80 -15.92 -4.51
N CYS A 163 -4.91 -16.54 -4.12
CA CYS A 163 -5.87 -17.19 -5.01
C CYS A 163 -6.37 -16.26 -6.14
N ALA A 164 -6.64 -14.99 -5.84
CA ALA A 164 -7.01 -13.98 -6.85
C ALA A 164 -5.91 -13.77 -7.91
N ALA A 165 -4.65 -13.60 -7.50
CA ALA A 165 -3.53 -13.44 -8.43
C ALA A 165 -3.29 -14.72 -9.26
N THR A 166 -3.36 -15.91 -8.64
CA THR A 166 -3.22 -17.17 -9.39
C THR A 166 -4.34 -17.39 -10.39
N ALA A 167 -5.59 -17.09 -10.05
CA ALA A 167 -6.70 -17.20 -10.98
C ALA A 167 -6.62 -16.16 -12.12
N MET A 168 -6.25 -14.90 -11.83
CA MET A 168 -5.92 -13.91 -12.86
C MET A 168 -4.80 -14.42 -13.78
N ALA A 169 -3.74 -14.99 -13.23
CA ALA A 169 -2.60 -15.51 -13.97
C ALA A 169 -3.01 -16.65 -14.92
N ILE A 170 -3.85 -17.58 -14.47
CA ILE A 170 -4.37 -18.69 -15.29
C ILE A 170 -5.23 -18.17 -16.46
N VAL A 171 -6.12 -17.20 -16.21
CA VAL A 171 -6.96 -16.61 -17.28
C VAL A 171 -6.14 -15.75 -18.25
N MET A 172 -5.18 -14.97 -17.75
CA MET A 172 -4.25 -14.21 -18.60
C MET A 172 -3.33 -15.13 -19.40
N ARG A 173 -2.92 -16.28 -18.84
CA ARG A 173 -2.13 -17.29 -19.56
C ARG A 173 -2.92 -18.00 -20.66
N TYR A 174 -4.23 -18.20 -20.47
CA TYR A 174 -5.12 -18.68 -21.53
C TYR A 174 -5.19 -17.68 -22.69
N HIS A 175 -5.35 -16.39 -22.39
CA HIS A 175 -5.35 -15.33 -23.42
C HIS A 175 -3.97 -15.01 -24.00
N GLN A 176 -2.88 -15.33 -23.30
CA GLN A 176 -1.50 -14.88 -23.56
C GLN A 176 -1.45 -13.35 -23.73
N TRP A 177 -1.98 -12.64 -22.74
CA TRP A 177 -2.18 -11.19 -22.83
C TRP A 177 -2.04 -10.47 -21.48
N PRO A 178 -1.36 -9.31 -21.43
CA PRO A 178 -0.74 -8.58 -22.54
C PRO A 178 0.72 -8.98 -22.79
N ASP A 179 1.29 -8.58 -23.94
CA ASP A 179 2.74 -8.68 -24.18
C ASP A 179 3.53 -7.70 -23.31
N VAL A 180 3.01 -6.48 -23.16
CA VAL A 180 3.54 -5.41 -22.29
C VAL A 180 2.36 -4.73 -21.61
N GLY A 181 2.49 -4.46 -20.30
CA GLY A 181 1.45 -3.81 -19.51
C GLY A 181 1.27 -2.32 -19.82
N TYR A 182 0.78 -1.58 -18.84
CA TYR A 182 0.67 -0.12 -18.90
C TYR A 182 0.94 0.52 -17.53
N GLY A 183 1.67 1.64 -17.53
CA GLY A 183 2.02 2.40 -16.32
C GLY A 183 2.96 1.68 -15.35
N SER A 184 3.01 2.17 -14.12
CA SER A 184 3.67 1.52 -12.99
C SER A 184 2.83 1.73 -11.72
N LYS A 185 3.04 0.90 -10.70
CA LYS A 185 2.41 1.03 -9.39
C LYS A 185 3.39 0.64 -8.30
N THR A 186 3.48 1.44 -7.26
CA THR A 186 4.07 1.05 -5.98
C THR A 186 2.94 0.66 -5.05
N HIS A 187 2.98 -0.57 -4.54
CA HIS A 187 2.12 -1.06 -3.47
C HIS A 187 2.97 -1.12 -2.19
N ILE A 188 2.48 -0.50 -1.12
CA ILE A 188 3.10 -0.59 0.21
C ILE A 188 2.20 -1.50 1.03
N TRP A 189 2.67 -2.73 1.29
CA TRP A 189 1.96 -3.69 2.13
C TRP A 189 2.68 -3.81 3.47
N MET A 190 2.00 -3.43 4.56
CA MET A 190 2.64 -3.15 5.84
C MET A 190 3.79 -2.15 5.63
N ASP A 191 5.03 -2.60 5.76
CA ASP A 191 6.25 -1.81 5.55
C ASP A 191 7.06 -2.32 4.33
N SER A 192 6.50 -3.27 3.56
CA SER A 192 7.11 -3.83 2.35
C SER A 192 6.73 -3.02 1.12
N VAL A 193 7.67 -2.20 0.65
CA VAL A 193 7.52 -1.37 -0.54
C VAL A 193 7.78 -2.20 -1.79
N MET A 194 6.77 -2.33 -2.66
CA MET A 194 6.82 -3.16 -3.86
C MET A 194 6.40 -2.36 -5.10
N THR A 195 7.37 -2.00 -5.93
CA THR A 195 7.09 -1.40 -7.24
C THR A 195 6.98 -2.47 -8.33
N ALA A 196 5.95 -2.37 -9.16
CA ALA A 196 5.80 -3.05 -10.44
C ALA A 196 5.79 -2.02 -11.57
N LYS A 197 6.67 -2.19 -12.55
CA LYS A 197 6.76 -1.31 -13.72
C LYS A 197 6.11 -1.96 -14.94
N PHE A 198 4.79 -2.10 -14.93
CA PHE A 198 4.04 -2.87 -15.93
C PHE A 198 4.33 -2.44 -17.39
N GLY A 199 4.51 -1.15 -17.65
CA GLY A 199 4.83 -0.59 -18.96
C GLY A 199 6.29 -0.79 -19.42
N GLU A 200 7.21 -1.09 -18.50
CA GLU A 200 8.59 -1.50 -18.81
C GLU A 200 8.76 -3.03 -18.82
N THR A 201 7.70 -3.80 -18.54
CA THR A 201 7.76 -5.25 -18.32
C THR A 201 7.14 -6.02 -19.47
N HIS A 202 7.95 -6.87 -20.10
CA HIS A 202 7.51 -7.86 -21.06
C HIS A 202 7.16 -9.18 -20.36
N TYR A 203 5.94 -9.70 -20.57
CA TYR A 203 5.53 -10.98 -20.00
C TYR A 203 5.89 -12.12 -20.95
N ASP A 204 6.91 -12.89 -20.58
CA ASP A 204 7.40 -14.02 -21.39
C ASP A 204 6.46 -15.24 -21.30
N TRP A 205 5.37 -15.19 -22.07
CA TRP A 205 4.37 -16.26 -22.15
C TRP A 205 4.96 -17.59 -22.69
N ALA A 206 6.10 -17.55 -23.38
CA ALA A 206 6.79 -18.74 -23.91
C ALA A 206 7.52 -19.52 -22.80
N ASN A 207 8.15 -18.82 -21.85
CA ASN A 207 8.72 -19.42 -20.64
C ASN A 207 7.67 -19.65 -19.52
N MET A 208 6.38 -19.47 -19.80
CA MET A 208 5.29 -19.84 -18.89
C MET A 208 4.58 -21.11 -19.38
N PRO A 209 5.10 -22.34 -19.09
CA PRO A 209 4.47 -23.59 -19.51
C PRO A 209 3.09 -23.83 -18.88
N MET A 210 2.31 -24.72 -19.50
CA MET A 210 0.96 -25.10 -19.02
C MET A 210 0.96 -25.90 -17.72
N SER A 211 2.10 -26.42 -17.26
CA SER A 211 2.28 -27.11 -15.98
C SER A 211 3.70 -26.88 -15.46
N TYR A 212 3.84 -26.89 -14.13
CA TYR A 212 5.10 -26.74 -13.40
C TYR A 212 5.48 -28.00 -12.59
N GLU A 213 5.07 -29.19 -13.04
CA GLU A 213 5.60 -30.47 -12.50
C GLU A 213 7.11 -30.63 -12.72
N LYS A 214 7.63 -30.07 -13.81
CA LYS A 214 9.05 -29.97 -14.14
C LYS A 214 9.29 -28.62 -14.78
N PHE A 215 10.25 -27.87 -14.26
CA PHE A 215 10.60 -26.53 -14.76
C PHE A 215 12.08 -26.21 -14.52
N ASN A 216 12.56 -25.17 -15.20
CA ASN A 216 13.86 -24.55 -14.93
C ASN A 216 13.69 -23.16 -14.30
N ASP A 217 14.78 -22.56 -13.83
CA ASP A 217 14.72 -21.27 -13.13
C ASP A 217 14.26 -20.09 -14.02
N THR A 218 14.46 -20.15 -15.34
CA THR A 218 13.90 -19.15 -16.27
C THR A 218 12.38 -19.18 -16.25
N GLN A 219 11.79 -20.39 -16.32
CA GLN A 219 10.35 -20.58 -16.29
C GLN A 219 9.76 -20.21 -14.91
N ALA A 220 10.48 -20.54 -13.83
CA ALA A 220 10.12 -20.14 -12.48
C ALA A 220 10.09 -18.61 -12.31
N THR A 221 11.13 -17.94 -12.82
CA THR A 221 11.27 -16.48 -12.74
C THR A 221 10.18 -15.77 -13.54
N ALA A 222 9.88 -16.25 -14.75
CA ALA A 222 8.85 -15.68 -15.62
C ALA A 222 7.47 -15.64 -14.92
N VAL A 223 7.02 -16.77 -14.35
CA VAL A 223 5.71 -16.79 -13.67
C VAL A 223 5.73 -16.09 -12.31
N ALA A 224 6.84 -16.13 -11.56
CA ALA A 224 6.96 -15.40 -10.31
C ALA A 224 6.87 -13.87 -10.51
N LEU A 225 7.42 -13.35 -11.61
CA LEU A 225 7.30 -11.94 -12.00
C LEU A 225 5.85 -11.57 -12.32
N LEU A 226 5.15 -12.39 -13.11
CA LEU A 226 3.72 -12.20 -13.39
C LEU A 226 2.90 -12.20 -12.09
N MET A 227 3.10 -13.19 -11.21
CA MET A 227 2.38 -13.30 -9.93
C MET A 227 2.64 -12.12 -8.99
N ARG A 228 3.88 -11.64 -8.90
CA ARG A 228 4.24 -10.40 -8.18
C ARG A 228 3.48 -9.21 -8.73
N HIS A 229 3.45 -9.05 -10.06
CA HIS A 229 2.79 -7.92 -10.72
C HIS A 229 1.28 -7.94 -10.54
N LEU A 230 0.66 -9.12 -10.66
CA LEU A 230 -0.76 -9.29 -10.37
C LEU A 230 -1.06 -8.92 -8.91
N GLY A 231 -0.29 -9.43 -7.95
CA GLY A 231 -0.46 -9.06 -6.55
C GLY A 231 -0.33 -7.55 -6.27
N ILE A 232 0.67 -6.88 -6.84
CA ILE A 232 0.84 -5.41 -6.72
C ILE A 232 -0.33 -4.64 -7.37
N SER A 233 -0.84 -5.12 -8.50
CA SER A 233 -1.94 -4.45 -9.21
C SER A 233 -3.24 -4.39 -8.40
N VAL A 234 -3.57 -5.48 -7.69
CA VAL A 234 -4.78 -5.62 -6.85
C VAL A 234 -4.52 -5.42 -5.35
N GLU A 235 -3.43 -4.72 -4.99
CA GLU A 235 -3.10 -4.35 -3.61
C GLU A 235 -3.11 -5.55 -2.64
N MET A 236 -2.54 -6.67 -3.09
CA MET A 236 -2.55 -7.95 -2.39
C MET A 236 -2.12 -7.80 -0.92
N TYR A 237 -2.93 -8.37 -0.04
CA TYR A 237 -2.59 -8.60 1.35
C TYR A 237 -1.93 -9.98 1.47
N TYR A 238 -0.61 -10.00 1.64
CA TYR A 238 0.16 -11.23 1.75
C TYR A 238 0.06 -11.84 3.16
N ALA A 239 -0.02 -13.16 3.30
CA ALA A 239 0.07 -13.81 4.61
C ALA A 239 0.57 -15.25 4.52
N ALA A 240 1.36 -15.67 5.53
CA ALA A 240 2.15 -16.91 5.53
C ALA A 240 1.39 -18.20 5.16
N GLU A 241 0.09 -18.27 5.45
CA GLU A 241 -0.75 -19.45 5.20
C GLU A 241 -1.61 -19.32 3.93
N SER A 242 -2.01 -18.08 3.59
CA SER A 242 -2.92 -17.74 2.50
C SER A 242 -2.97 -16.22 2.34
N SER A 243 -2.73 -15.73 1.12
CA SER A 243 -2.77 -14.31 0.75
C SER A 243 -4.08 -13.98 0.03
N GLY A 244 -4.60 -12.77 0.23
CA GLY A 244 -5.89 -12.35 -0.31
C GLY A 244 -5.86 -10.94 -0.86
N ALA A 245 -6.60 -10.72 -1.94
CA ALA A 245 -6.89 -9.39 -2.48
C ALA A 245 -8.41 -9.17 -2.47
N ARG A 246 -8.85 -7.91 -2.55
CA ARG A 246 -10.26 -7.62 -2.80
C ARG A 246 -10.57 -7.98 -4.25
N GLN A 247 -11.46 -8.96 -4.46
CA GLN A 247 -11.86 -9.39 -5.81
C GLN A 247 -12.46 -8.24 -6.65
N THR A 248 -12.97 -7.18 -5.99
CA THR A 248 -13.45 -5.94 -6.62
C THR A 248 -12.35 -5.15 -7.36
N LEU A 249 -11.07 -5.32 -6.98
CA LEU A 249 -9.94 -4.66 -7.66
C LEU A 249 -9.55 -5.38 -8.96
N VAL A 250 -9.93 -6.66 -9.12
CA VAL A 250 -9.55 -7.48 -10.28
C VAL A 250 -10.01 -6.89 -11.61
N PRO A 251 -11.28 -6.46 -11.80
CA PRO A 251 -11.71 -5.81 -13.05
C PRO A 251 -10.94 -4.53 -13.39
N GLN A 252 -10.74 -3.64 -12.41
CA GLN A 252 -10.04 -2.38 -12.64
C GLN A 252 -8.55 -2.63 -12.96
N ALA A 253 -7.89 -3.53 -12.22
CA ALA A 253 -6.49 -3.87 -12.47
C ALA A 253 -6.30 -4.50 -13.86
N LEU A 254 -7.19 -5.42 -14.25
CA LEU A 254 -7.24 -5.99 -15.60
C LEU A 254 -7.36 -4.89 -16.67
N ALA A 255 -8.26 -3.92 -16.50
CA ALA A 255 -8.43 -2.81 -17.45
C ALA A 255 -7.23 -1.86 -17.48
N GLN A 256 -6.81 -1.36 -16.31
CA GLN A 256 -5.85 -0.26 -16.14
C GLN A 256 -4.39 -0.67 -16.43
N TYR A 257 -3.93 -1.81 -15.92
CA TYR A 257 -2.53 -2.23 -16.02
C TYR A 257 -2.30 -3.34 -17.06
N PHE A 258 -3.34 -4.12 -17.38
CA PHE A 258 -3.25 -5.30 -18.26
C PHE A 258 -4.09 -5.22 -19.55
N ARG A 259 -4.68 -4.04 -19.85
CA ARG A 259 -5.37 -3.75 -21.12
C ARG A 259 -6.56 -4.69 -21.43
N TYR A 260 -7.43 -4.92 -20.46
CA TYR A 260 -8.70 -5.65 -20.61
C TYR A 260 -9.93 -4.73 -20.74
N GLY A 261 -11.04 -5.31 -21.21
CA GLY A 261 -12.37 -4.73 -21.27
C GLY A 261 -12.87 -4.22 -19.93
N SER A 262 -13.46 -3.01 -19.92
CA SER A 262 -14.42 -2.59 -18.90
C SER A 262 -15.68 -3.48 -18.84
N THR A 263 -15.79 -4.47 -19.74
CA THR A 263 -16.75 -5.58 -19.68
C THR A 263 -16.50 -6.57 -18.54
N ALA A 264 -15.30 -6.61 -17.97
CA ALA A 264 -14.94 -7.48 -16.84
C ALA A 264 -15.62 -7.02 -15.53
N ARG A 265 -16.21 -7.93 -14.73
CA ARG A 265 -17.06 -7.61 -13.55
C ARG A 265 -17.47 -8.82 -12.68
N LEU A 266 -17.94 -8.58 -11.43
CA LEU A 266 -18.16 -9.46 -10.24
C LEU A 266 -18.02 -10.99 -10.42
N LEU A 267 -19.01 -11.91 -10.38
CA LEU A 267 -20.44 -12.00 -10.02
C LEU A 267 -20.70 -12.67 -8.64
N THR A 268 -21.91 -13.14 -8.34
CA THR A 268 -22.24 -14.02 -7.18
C THR A 268 -23.42 -14.95 -7.53
N ALA A 269 -23.33 -16.23 -7.14
CA ALA A 269 -24.18 -17.33 -7.60
C ALA A 269 -25.52 -17.43 -6.87
N SER A 270 -25.57 -17.05 -5.58
CA SER A 270 -26.77 -17.11 -4.73
C SER A 270 -27.98 -16.35 -5.28
N ASP A 271 -27.74 -15.44 -6.22
CA ASP A 271 -28.69 -14.52 -6.81
C ASP A 271 -29.25 -15.05 -8.15
N TYR A 272 -29.00 -16.33 -8.44
CA TYR A 272 -29.49 -17.09 -9.60
C TYR A 272 -29.97 -18.48 -9.13
N ASP A 273 -30.76 -19.19 -9.93
CA ASP A 273 -31.03 -20.63 -9.74
C ASP A 273 -29.98 -21.50 -10.44
N ALA A 274 -29.88 -22.77 -10.04
CA ALA A 274 -28.89 -23.72 -10.54
C ALA A 274 -28.82 -23.74 -12.07
N ALA A 275 -29.98 -23.90 -12.71
CA ALA A 275 -30.07 -23.99 -14.16
C ALA A 275 -29.64 -22.68 -14.85
N THR A 276 -29.93 -21.51 -14.27
CA THR A 276 -29.59 -20.19 -14.85
C THR A 276 -28.12 -19.87 -14.71
N TRP A 277 -27.54 -20.09 -13.54
CA TRP A 277 -26.12 -19.90 -13.30
C TRP A 277 -25.27 -20.85 -14.16
N ASP A 278 -25.67 -22.13 -14.24
CA ASP A 278 -25.07 -23.11 -15.15
C ASP A 278 -25.02 -22.59 -16.59
N ARG A 279 -26.15 -22.05 -17.11
CA ARG A 279 -26.19 -21.49 -18.48
C ARG A 279 -25.27 -20.27 -18.66
N MET A 280 -25.14 -19.42 -17.64
CA MET A 280 -24.24 -18.27 -17.70
C MET A 280 -22.77 -18.69 -17.77
N MET A 281 -22.37 -19.66 -16.94
CA MET A 281 -21.01 -20.19 -16.95
C MET A 281 -20.70 -20.88 -18.28
N ARG A 282 -21.61 -21.72 -18.80
CA ARG A 282 -21.47 -22.32 -20.15
C ARG A 282 -21.30 -21.26 -21.24
N LYS A 283 -22.04 -20.14 -21.19
CA LYS A 283 -21.96 -19.07 -22.18
C LYS A 283 -20.60 -18.37 -22.21
N GLU A 284 -19.95 -18.17 -21.06
CA GLU A 284 -18.59 -17.60 -21.02
C GLU A 284 -17.58 -18.57 -21.64
N ILE A 285 -17.63 -19.85 -21.26
CA ILE A 285 -16.85 -20.93 -21.89
C ILE A 285 -17.10 -21.00 -23.40
N ASP A 286 -18.37 -20.88 -23.82
CA ASP A 286 -18.75 -20.92 -25.22
C ASP A 286 -18.21 -19.73 -26.02
N SER A 287 -17.99 -18.62 -25.34
CA SER A 287 -17.40 -17.39 -25.89
C SER A 287 -15.87 -17.35 -25.81
N ASN A 288 -15.21 -18.46 -25.42
CA ASN A 288 -13.77 -18.52 -25.16
C ASN A 288 -13.30 -17.53 -24.08
N ARG A 289 -14.09 -17.35 -23.01
CA ARG A 289 -13.73 -16.57 -21.82
C ARG A 289 -13.73 -17.49 -20.59
N PRO A 290 -12.55 -17.90 -20.08
CA PRO A 290 -12.46 -18.55 -18.79
C PRO A 290 -12.92 -17.58 -17.69
N VAL A 291 -13.55 -18.12 -16.65
CA VAL A 291 -14.17 -17.33 -15.58
C VAL A 291 -13.33 -17.46 -14.31
N ILE A 292 -12.92 -16.33 -13.71
CA ILE A 292 -12.28 -16.36 -12.39
C ILE A 292 -13.38 -16.60 -11.36
N TYR A 293 -13.41 -17.77 -10.77
CA TYR A 293 -14.50 -18.28 -9.94
C TYR A 293 -14.08 -18.34 -8.46
N THR A 294 -15.01 -18.24 -7.51
CA THR A 294 -14.72 -18.38 -6.08
C THR A 294 -15.81 -19.14 -5.32
N GLY A 295 -15.45 -19.74 -4.19
CA GLY A 295 -16.39 -20.14 -3.13
C GLY A 295 -16.46 -19.10 -2.00
N GLU A 296 -17.46 -19.19 -1.11
CA GLU A 296 -17.47 -18.38 0.12
C GLU A 296 -16.39 -18.87 1.10
N SER A 297 -15.38 -18.03 1.32
CA SER A 297 -14.45 -18.20 2.43
C SER A 297 -15.10 -17.73 3.74
N ILE A 298 -15.51 -18.68 4.57
CA ILE A 298 -16.03 -18.43 5.94
C ILE A 298 -14.97 -17.95 6.94
N LEU A 299 -13.70 -17.78 6.51
CA LEU A 299 -12.55 -17.48 7.39
C LEU A 299 -12.11 -15.99 7.38
N GLY A 300 -12.93 -15.09 6.82
CA GLY A 300 -12.67 -13.63 6.85
C GLY A 300 -11.48 -13.15 5.99
N ARG A 301 -10.74 -14.07 5.38
CA ARG A 301 -9.80 -13.83 4.28
C ARG A 301 -10.59 -13.96 2.97
N GLY A 302 -10.38 -13.05 2.02
CA GLY A 302 -11.21 -12.89 0.80
C GLY A 302 -11.50 -14.20 0.04
N ALA A 303 -12.62 -14.22 -0.68
CA ALA A 303 -13.14 -15.41 -1.36
C ALA A 303 -12.09 -16.11 -2.25
N HIS A 304 -12.00 -17.45 -2.16
CA HIS A 304 -10.88 -18.17 -2.76
C HIS A 304 -11.00 -18.24 -4.29
N GLY A 305 -10.15 -17.50 -5.00
CA GLY A 305 -10.05 -17.50 -6.47
C GLY A 305 -9.51 -18.80 -7.08
N PHE A 306 -10.29 -19.37 -7.98
CA PHE A 306 -9.95 -20.46 -8.90
C PHE A 306 -10.52 -20.13 -10.31
N VAL A 307 -10.48 -21.06 -11.25
CA VAL A 307 -10.98 -20.83 -12.63
C VAL A 307 -11.99 -21.91 -13.02
N LEU A 308 -13.13 -21.47 -13.55
CA LEU A 308 -14.07 -22.32 -14.29
C LEU A 308 -13.72 -22.18 -15.78
N ASP A 309 -13.40 -23.30 -16.42
CA ASP A 309 -12.91 -23.35 -17.79
C ASP A 309 -13.60 -24.39 -18.69
N GLY A 310 -14.56 -25.17 -18.18
CA GLY A 310 -15.29 -26.14 -19.01
C GLY A 310 -16.58 -26.70 -18.42
N TYR A 311 -17.18 -27.65 -19.14
CA TYR A 311 -18.32 -28.44 -18.72
C TYR A 311 -18.39 -29.79 -19.48
N ARG A 312 -19.02 -30.79 -18.85
CA ARG A 312 -19.44 -32.06 -19.46
C ARG A 312 -20.78 -32.47 -18.86
N ASP A 313 -21.77 -32.67 -19.72
CA ASP A 313 -23.16 -32.92 -19.35
C ASP A 313 -23.66 -31.94 -18.26
N ASN A 314 -24.05 -32.41 -17.07
CA ASN A 314 -24.52 -31.59 -15.94
C ASN A 314 -23.40 -31.09 -14.99
N LEU A 315 -22.12 -31.20 -15.36
CA LEU A 315 -20.98 -30.88 -14.49
C LEU A 315 -20.07 -29.82 -15.15
N PHE A 316 -19.38 -29.03 -14.34
CA PHE A 316 -18.45 -27.99 -14.76
C PHE A 316 -17.02 -28.37 -14.43
N HIS A 317 -16.12 -28.15 -15.38
CA HIS A 317 -14.70 -28.32 -15.15
C HIS A 317 -14.17 -27.11 -14.38
N PHE A 318 -13.51 -27.40 -13.25
CA PHE A 318 -12.83 -26.43 -12.42
C PHE A 318 -11.33 -26.69 -12.39
N ASN A 319 -10.57 -25.63 -12.63
CA ASN A 319 -9.15 -25.55 -12.35
C ASN A 319 -8.94 -24.79 -11.04
N PHE A 320 -8.62 -25.52 -9.96
CA PHE A 320 -8.58 -24.95 -8.62
C PHE A 320 -7.38 -24.04 -8.35
N GLY A 321 -6.40 -23.95 -9.25
CA GLY A 321 -5.14 -23.22 -8.99
C GLY A 321 -4.23 -23.94 -7.98
N TRP A 322 -4.26 -25.28 -8.00
CA TRP A 322 -3.50 -26.18 -7.11
C TRP A 322 -2.62 -27.16 -7.91
N ASN A 323 -1.91 -26.68 -8.93
CA ASN A 323 -1.04 -27.49 -9.80
C ASN A 323 -1.77 -28.67 -10.47
N GLY A 324 -3.05 -28.48 -10.82
CA GLY A 324 -3.91 -29.53 -11.38
C GLY A 324 -4.51 -30.51 -10.36
N SER A 325 -4.02 -30.56 -9.12
CA SER A 325 -4.51 -31.47 -8.07
C SER A 325 -6.01 -31.27 -7.83
N GLY A 326 -6.80 -32.32 -8.02
CA GLY A 326 -8.24 -32.29 -7.78
C GLY A 326 -9.06 -31.54 -8.83
N ASN A 327 -8.45 -31.07 -9.92
CA ASN A 327 -9.21 -30.56 -11.07
C ASN A 327 -10.19 -31.63 -11.60
N GLY A 328 -11.29 -31.17 -12.18
CA GLY A 328 -12.29 -32.05 -12.76
C GLY A 328 -13.69 -31.47 -12.75
N TYR A 329 -14.65 -32.36 -12.93
CA TYR A 329 -16.04 -32.07 -13.27
C TYR A 329 -16.93 -32.12 -12.03
N PHE A 330 -17.36 -30.97 -11.53
CA PHE A 330 -18.20 -30.84 -10.34
C PHE A 330 -19.51 -30.15 -10.67
N ALA A 331 -20.60 -30.55 -10.01
CA ALA A 331 -21.87 -29.87 -10.12
C ALA A 331 -21.77 -28.51 -9.41
N ILE A 332 -22.31 -27.43 -10.00
CA ILE A 332 -22.36 -26.15 -9.27
C ILE A 332 -23.45 -26.22 -8.17
N SER A 333 -24.50 -27.01 -8.40
CA SER A 333 -25.50 -27.43 -7.40
C SER A 333 -25.67 -28.94 -7.35
N ALA A 334 -25.86 -29.51 -6.16
CA ALA A 334 -26.13 -30.92 -5.92
C ALA A 334 -27.62 -31.29 -6.02
N ILE A 335 -28.51 -30.31 -5.88
CA ILE A 335 -29.97 -30.46 -6.01
C ILE A 335 -30.44 -29.54 -7.11
N THR A 336 -31.31 -30.02 -7.99
CA THR A 336 -32.16 -29.14 -8.80
C THR A 336 -33.47 -28.95 -8.07
N SER A 337 -33.57 -27.83 -7.35
CA SER A 337 -34.73 -27.39 -6.57
C SER A 337 -35.30 -26.12 -7.21
N THR A 338 -36.54 -25.75 -6.90
CA THR A 338 -37.01 -24.38 -7.20
C THR A 338 -36.62 -23.37 -6.12
N ASP A 339 -36.01 -23.81 -5.02
CA ASP A 339 -35.58 -22.94 -3.91
C ASP A 339 -34.06 -22.72 -3.92
N ARG A 340 -33.64 -21.53 -4.37
CA ARG A 340 -32.24 -21.11 -4.55
C ARG A 340 -31.43 -21.15 -3.26
N SER A 341 -32.08 -20.94 -2.10
CA SER A 341 -31.42 -21.04 -0.80
C SER A 341 -30.96 -22.47 -0.46
N PHE A 342 -31.53 -23.47 -1.14
CA PHE A 342 -31.20 -24.89 -1.07
C PHE A 342 -30.28 -25.33 -2.22
N GLU A 343 -29.98 -24.46 -3.20
CA GLU A 343 -29.10 -24.75 -4.35
C GLU A 343 -27.73 -24.08 -4.22
N PHE A 344 -27.67 -22.85 -3.68
CA PHE A 344 -26.43 -22.05 -3.62
C PHE A 344 -26.09 -21.52 -2.23
N ALA A 345 -26.27 -22.37 -1.22
CA ALA A 345 -25.95 -22.09 0.18
C ALA A 345 -24.52 -21.54 0.44
N ASN A 346 -23.57 -21.75 -0.49
CA ASN A 346 -22.14 -21.41 -0.35
C ASN A 346 -21.68 -20.15 -1.12
N LYS A 347 -22.60 -19.23 -1.47
CA LYS A 347 -22.35 -17.86 -1.98
C LYS A 347 -21.16 -17.69 -2.95
N GLN A 348 -21.08 -18.59 -3.93
CA GLN A 348 -19.98 -18.64 -4.91
C GLN A 348 -19.90 -17.33 -5.73
N GLN A 349 -18.72 -16.90 -6.22
CA GLN A 349 -18.54 -15.67 -7.05
C GLN A 349 -17.84 -15.96 -8.38
N ALA A 350 -17.91 -15.05 -9.38
CA ALA A 350 -17.44 -15.37 -10.74
C ALA A 350 -17.14 -14.16 -11.65
N VAL A 351 -15.88 -13.74 -11.85
CA VAL A 351 -15.52 -12.65 -12.76
C VAL A 351 -15.69 -13.10 -14.20
N ILE A 352 -16.75 -12.57 -14.83
CA ILE A 352 -17.12 -12.83 -16.22
C ILE A 352 -16.80 -11.63 -17.11
N GLY A 353 -16.96 -11.78 -18.42
CA GLY A 353 -16.76 -10.70 -19.37
C GLY A 353 -15.30 -10.25 -19.46
N ILE A 354 -14.37 -11.06 -18.93
CA ILE A 354 -12.91 -10.92 -19.05
C ILE A 354 -12.53 -11.09 -20.53
N THR A 355 -12.77 -10.01 -21.26
CA THR A 355 -12.46 -9.88 -22.67
C THR A 355 -11.22 -9.00 -22.68
N PRO A 356 -10.04 -9.45 -23.18
CA PRO A 356 -8.95 -8.53 -23.50
C PRO A 356 -9.52 -7.38 -24.31
N LEU A 357 -9.06 -6.12 -24.14
CA LEU A 357 -9.78 -4.98 -24.73
C LEU A 357 -9.69 -5.03 -26.27
N LYS A 358 -10.72 -5.63 -26.86
CA LYS A 358 -10.91 -5.93 -28.29
C LYS A 358 -12.21 -5.28 -28.82
N ALA A 359 -12.79 -4.36 -28.03
CA ALA A 359 -14.03 -3.58 -28.21
C ALA A 359 -15.39 -4.34 -28.21
N GLU A 360 -16.41 -3.79 -27.51
CA GLU A 360 -17.86 -3.73 -27.86
C GLU A 360 -18.83 -3.38 -26.68
N ASN A 361 -19.32 -4.35 -25.89
CA ASN A 361 -20.79 -4.54 -25.74
C ASN A 361 -21.43 -4.44 -24.32
N CYS A 362 -21.55 -3.24 -23.69
CA CYS A 362 -22.35 -3.07 -22.44
C CYS A 362 -22.81 -1.60 -22.16
N ALA A 363 -23.64 -1.38 -21.12
CA ALA A 363 -23.89 -0.03 -20.57
C ALA A 363 -22.86 0.30 -19.48
N PRO A 364 -22.24 1.50 -19.50
CA PRO A 364 -21.10 1.82 -18.65
C PRO A 364 -21.52 2.37 -17.25
N LEU A 365 -22.40 1.66 -16.54
CA LEU A 365 -22.91 2.06 -15.21
C LEU A 365 -22.89 0.88 -14.21
N GLN A 366 -22.67 1.18 -12.93
CA GLN A 366 -22.43 0.21 -11.85
C GLN A 366 -23.01 0.70 -10.49
N LEU A 367 -23.75 -0.09 -9.71
CA LEU A 367 -24.24 0.24 -8.35
C LEU A 367 -23.40 -0.46 -7.27
N ASP A 368 -22.74 0.28 -6.39
CA ASP A 368 -21.77 -0.29 -5.46
C ASP A 368 -22.38 -0.92 -4.19
N CYS A 369 -21.69 -1.91 -3.61
CA CYS A 369 -22.15 -2.70 -2.47
C CYS A 369 -21.16 -2.62 -1.30
N GLN A 370 -21.65 -2.31 -0.09
CA GLN A 370 -20.83 -2.32 1.14
C GLN A 370 -21.15 -3.55 1.99
N GLY A 371 -20.21 -4.50 2.05
CA GLY A 371 -20.41 -5.76 2.78
C GLY A 371 -21.48 -6.65 2.14
N LYS A 372 -22.52 -7.03 2.91
CA LYS A 372 -23.67 -7.83 2.44
C LYS A 372 -24.87 -6.98 1.97
N TYR A 373 -24.68 -5.67 1.82
CA TYR A 373 -25.74 -4.70 1.56
C TYR A 373 -25.53 -4.02 0.19
N GLU A 374 -26.48 -4.20 -0.73
CA GLU A 374 -26.37 -3.79 -2.14
C GLU A 374 -26.66 -2.30 -2.41
N GLY A 375 -26.18 -1.40 -1.55
CA GLY A 375 -26.29 0.05 -1.82
C GLY A 375 -27.73 0.56 -2.00
N PHE A 376 -28.72 -0.15 -1.45
CA PHE A 376 -30.13 0.27 -1.46
C PHE A 376 -30.93 -0.27 -0.26
N TYR A 377 -31.86 0.54 0.26
CA TYR A 377 -32.79 0.12 1.31
C TYR A 377 -34.25 0.32 0.89
N THR A 378 -35.12 -0.53 1.44
CA THR A 378 -36.57 -0.38 1.36
C THR A 378 -37.26 -1.22 2.46
N THR A 379 -38.39 -0.72 2.95
CA THR A 379 -39.31 -1.44 3.85
C THR A 379 -40.24 -2.40 3.10
N LEU A 380 -40.12 -2.49 1.76
CA LEU A 380 -40.91 -3.39 0.93
C LEU A 380 -40.80 -4.84 1.42
N THR A 381 -41.96 -5.41 1.76
CA THR A 381 -42.16 -6.83 2.07
C THR A 381 -42.91 -7.51 0.92
N THR A 382 -44.09 -7.00 0.56
CA THR A 382 -44.86 -7.42 -0.63
C THR A 382 -45.42 -6.19 -1.35
N LEU A 383 -45.13 -6.05 -2.65
CA LEU A 383 -45.63 -5.01 -3.55
C LEU A 383 -47.06 -5.34 -3.97
N LYS A 384 -48.01 -4.50 -3.56
CA LYS A 384 -49.41 -4.62 -3.98
C LYS A 384 -49.81 -3.48 -4.91
N ALA A 385 -50.77 -3.77 -5.79
CA ALA A 385 -51.29 -2.81 -6.75
C ALA A 385 -51.84 -1.57 -6.03
N GLY A 386 -51.43 -0.38 -6.47
CA GLY A 386 -51.84 0.90 -5.91
C GLY A 386 -51.21 1.30 -4.56
N GLU A 387 -50.46 0.41 -3.88
CA GLU A 387 -49.68 0.79 -2.70
C GLU A 387 -48.43 1.59 -3.15
N LYS A 388 -48.20 2.76 -2.54
CA LYS A 388 -46.97 3.53 -2.77
C LYS A 388 -45.77 2.79 -2.18
N GLN A 389 -44.72 2.65 -2.97
CA GLN A 389 -43.44 2.10 -2.53
C GLN A 389 -42.30 3.05 -2.87
N SER A 390 -41.24 2.97 -2.09
CA SER A 390 -39.99 3.70 -2.31
C SER A 390 -38.78 2.77 -2.27
N VAL A 391 -37.81 3.09 -3.13
CA VAL A 391 -36.50 2.44 -3.18
C VAL A 391 -35.45 3.55 -3.26
N HIS A 392 -34.54 3.57 -2.30
CA HIS A 392 -33.43 4.52 -2.24
C HIS A 392 -32.15 3.82 -2.68
N LEU A 393 -31.47 4.32 -3.72
CA LEU A 393 -30.12 3.91 -4.10
C LEU A 393 -29.10 4.86 -3.46
N SER A 394 -28.12 4.34 -2.71
CA SER A 394 -27.09 5.17 -2.07
C SER A 394 -25.83 5.37 -2.91
N ASP A 395 -25.39 4.37 -3.70
CA ASP A 395 -24.03 4.33 -4.25
C ASP A 395 -23.95 3.99 -5.77
N LEU A 396 -24.61 4.74 -6.66
CA LEU A 396 -24.55 4.49 -8.12
C LEU A 396 -23.32 5.15 -8.78
N SER A 397 -22.48 4.38 -9.44
CA SER A 397 -21.23 4.74 -10.13
C SER A 397 -21.31 4.65 -11.68
N ALA A 398 -20.46 5.41 -12.38
CA ALA A 398 -20.32 5.33 -13.85
C ALA A 398 -18.91 4.89 -14.30
N LEU A 399 -18.82 3.90 -15.21
CA LEU A 399 -17.56 3.32 -15.69
C LEU A 399 -16.86 4.19 -16.75
N THR A 400 -17.62 4.99 -17.47
CA THR A 400 -17.16 6.06 -18.37
C THR A 400 -18.12 7.24 -18.23
N THR A 401 -17.75 8.42 -18.73
CA THR A 401 -18.71 9.52 -18.86
C THR A 401 -19.91 9.06 -19.70
N TRP A 402 -21.13 9.27 -19.18
CA TRP A 402 -22.35 8.71 -19.73
C TRP A 402 -23.56 9.61 -19.47
N GLN A 403 -24.50 9.59 -20.40
CA GLN A 403 -25.74 10.35 -20.33
C GLN A 403 -26.89 9.55 -20.94
N GLY A 404 -28.04 9.52 -20.26
CA GLY A 404 -29.22 8.79 -20.71
C GLY A 404 -30.23 8.48 -19.61
N LYS A 405 -31.28 7.73 -19.95
CA LYS A 405 -32.42 7.48 -19.06
C LYS A 405 -32.23 6.21 -18.23
N MET A 406 -32.87 6.16 -17.05
CA MET A 406 -32.92 5.00 -16.15
C MET A 406 -34.33 4.75 -15.63
N GLN A 407 -34.70 3.50 -15.37
CA GLN A 407 -35.99 3.14 -14.76
C GLN A 407 -35.97 1.77 -14.09
N TRP A 408 -36.96 1.52 -13.22
CA TRP A 408 -37.30 0.16 -12.79
C TRP A 408 -38.28 -0.48 -13.77
N ASN A 409 -38.22 -1.80 -13.88
CA ASN A 409 -39.24 -2.61 -14.52
C ASN A 409 -39.74 -3.62 -13.48
N LEU A 410 -41.05 -3.68 -13.23
CA LEU A 410 -41.64 -4.85 -12.58
C LEU A 410 -41.52 -6.01 -13.57
N CYS A 411 -40.84 -7.06 -13.15
CA CYS A 411 -40.61 -8.28 -13.88
C CYS A 411 -41.30 -9.43 -13.17
N HIS A 412 -41.88 -10.34 -13.96
CA HIS A 412 -42.24 -11.65 -13.44
C HIS A 412 -40.97 -12.45 -13.13
N ALA A 413 -41.12 -13.53 -12.36
CA ALA A 413 -40.03 -14.44 -12.01
C ALA A 413 -39.23 -14.98 -13.23
N ASP A 414 -39.81 -14.97 -14.45
CA ASP A 414 -39.18 -15.38 -15.71
C ASP A 414 -38.37 -14.28 -16.43
N GLY A 415 -38.37 -13.05 -15.89
CA GLY A 415 -37.69 -11.88 -16.47
C GLY A 415 -38.47 -11.18 -17.59
N SER A 416 -39.69 -11.61 -17.91
CA SER A 416 -40.61 -10.82 -18.73
C SER A 416 -41.00 -9.54 -17.97
N VAL A 417 -41.03 -8.41 -18.68
CA VAL A 417 -41.40 -7.11 -18.09
C VAL A 417 -42.92 -6.99 -18.06
N VAL A 418 -43.47 -6.85 -16.86
CA VAL A 418 -44.90 -6.59 -16.59
C VAL A 418 -45.23 -5.13 -16.88
N GLU A 419 -44.47 -4.21 -16.27
CA GLU A 419 -44.63 -2.77 -16.43
C GLU A 419 -43.33 -2.02 -16.08
N ALA A 420 -43.18 -0.80 -16.62
CA ALA A 420 -42.08 0.10 -16.30
C ALA A 420 -42.51 1.09 -15.21
N LEU A 421 -41.65 1.31 -14.21
CA LEU A 421 -41.92 2.06 -12.99
C LEU A 421 -40.82 3.11 -12.75
N GLY A 422 -41.21 4.36 -12.48
CA GLY A 422 -40.31 5.41 -11.97
C GLY A 422 -39.19 5.88 -12.92
N SER A 423 -39.43 6.00 -14.23
CA SER A 423 -38.41 6.44 -15.20
C SER A 423 -37.87 7.87 -14.95
N LYS A 424 -36.55 8.07 -15.07
CA LYS A 424 -35.81 9.33 -14.84
C LYS A 424 -34.70 9.55 -15.88
N GLN A 425 -34.31 10.81 -16.13
CA GLN A 425 -33.08 11.16 -16.86
C GLN A 425 -31.88 11.21 -15.91
N VAL A 426 -30.70 10.78 -16.36
CA VAL A 426 -29.46 10.69 -15.57
C VAL A 426 -28.24 11.11 -16.40
N GLN A 427 -27.30 11.84 -15.80
CA GLN A 427 -26.04 12.25 -16.43
C GLN A 427 -24.92 12.11 -15.41
N MET A 428 -23.85 11.39 -15.75
CA MET A 428 -22.77 11.02 -14.83
C MET A 428 -21.40 11.09 -15.51
N ASN A 429 -20.38 11.51 -14.77
CA ASN A 429 -19.00 11.52 -15.24
C ASN A 429 -18.31 10.18 -14.92
N GLY A 430 -17.38 9.74 -15.77
CA GLY A 430 -16.66 8.48 -15.51
C GLY A 430 -15.89 8.52 -14.19
N GLY A 431 -16.09 7.52 -13.34
CA GLY A 431 -15.52 7.43 -12.00
C GLY A 431 -16.28 8.19 -10.90
N SER A 432 -17.45 8.77 -11.18
CA SER A 432 -18.28 9.48 -10.18
C SER A 432 -19.43 8.64 -9.63
N THR A 433 -19.81 8.91 -8.36
CA THR A 433 -20.94 8.29 -7.63
C THR A 433 -22.13 9.25 -7.47
N GLN A 434 -23.34 8.71 -7.34
CA GLN A 434 -24.59 9.45 -7.12
C GLN A 434 -25.65 8.60 -6.38
N SER A 435 -26.37 9.19 -5.43
CA SER A 435 -27.56 8.58 -4.79
C SER A 435 -28.86 8.95 -5.53
N LEU A 436 -29.84 8.07 -5.57
CA LEU A 436 -31.09 8.27 -6.33
C LEU A 436 -32.31 7.57 -5.71
N ASP A 437 -33.33 8.37 -5.37
CA ASP A 437 -34.63 7.88 -4.90
C ASP A 437 -35.60 7.56 -6.05
N PHE A 438 -36.37 6.49 -5.89
CA PHE A 438 -37.51 6.16 -6.74
C PHE A 438 -38.77 6.02 -5.89
N GLU A 439 -39.83 6.74 -6.26
CA GLU A 439 -41.19 6.51 -5.77
C GLU A 439 -42.07 6.04 -6.94
N PHE A 440 -42.86 5.01 -6.69
CA PHE A 440 -43.82 4.48 -7.66
C PHE A 440 -44.95 3.73 -6.93
N ALA A 441 -46.04 3.46 -7.66
CA ALA A 441 -47.05 2.50 -7.28
C ALA A 441 -47.29 1.61 -8.51
N ALA A 442 -47.27 0.29 -8.33
CA ALA A 442 -47.50 -0.65 -9.42
C ALA A 442 -48.99 -0.72 -9.78
N ALA A 443 -49.31 -0.91 -11.06
CA ALA A 443 -50.68 -1.24 -11.47
C ALA A 443 -51.02 -2.70 -11.14
N ASN A 444 -50.00 -3.56 -11.04
CA ASN A 444 -50.14 -5.00 -10.78
C ASN A 444 -49.67 -5.36 -9.35
N ASN A 445 -50.26 -6.41 -8.78
CA ASN A 445 -49.73 -7.02 -7.56
C ASN A 445 -48.54 -7.89 -7.93
N ALA A 446 -47.47 -7.85 -7.14
CA ALA A 446 -46.42 -8.85 -7.23
C ALA A 446 -46.96 -10.22 -6.78
N ALA A 447 -46.71 -11.23 -7.60
CA ALA A 447 -46.82 -12.63 -7.23
C ALA A 447 -45.53 -13.11 -6.55
N LYS A 448 -45.59 -14.31 -5.97
CA LYS A 448 -44.41 -14.97 -5.38
C LYS A 448 -43.33 -15.20 -6.44
N GLY A 449 -42.22 -14.47 -6.33
CA GLY A 449 -41.08 -14.51 -7.25
C GLY A 449 -41.00 -13.33 -8.22
N ASP A 450 -41.99 -12.43 -8.25
CA ASP A 450 -41.90 -11.18 -9.00
C ASP A 450 -40.88 -10.23 -8.33
N TYR A 451 -40.24 -9.39 -9.14
CA TYR A 451 -39.18 -8.50 -8.70
C TYR A 451 -39.10 -7.22 -9.53
N LEU A 452 -38.47 -6.19 -8.99
CA LEU A 452 -38.15 -4.96 -9.72
C LEU A 452 -36.74 -5.05 -10.30
N ARG A 453 -36.48 -4.60 -11.52
CA ARG A 453 -35.17 -4.61 -12.21
C ARG A 453 -34.76 -3.24 -12.73
N LEU A 454 -33.51 -2.81 -12.51
CA LEU A 454 -32.99 -1.51 -12.97
C LEU A 454 -32.38 -1.58 -14.39
N VAL A 455 -32.75 -0.65 -15.28
CA VAL A 455 -32.24 -0.57 -16.67
C VAL A 455 -31.91 0.86 -17.09
N ALA A 456 -31.03 1.03 -18.07
CA ALA A 456 -30.56 2.32 -18.61
C ALA A 456 -30.49 2.36 -20.15
N CYS A 457 -30.58 3.55 -20.76
CA CYS A 457 -30.42 3.73 -22.20
C CYS A 457 -29.69 5.04 -22.51
N THR A 458 -28.54 4.96 -23.19
CA THR A 458 -27.73 6.11 -23.61
C THR A 458 -28.52 7.04 -24.53
N ASP A 459 -28.42 8.35 -24.36
CA ASP A 459 -29.08 9.32 -25.24
C ASP A 459 -28.72 9.07 -26.73
N GLY A 460 -29.71 9.14 -27.61
CA GLY A 460 -29.59 8.80 -29.03
C GLY A 460 -29.66 7.29 -29.36
N SER A 461 -29.56 6.40 -28.37
CA SER A 461 -29.80 4.97 -28.53
C SER A 461 -31.29 4.62 -28.38
N ALA A 462 -31.73 3.57 -29.07
CA ALA A 462 -33.01 2.90 -28.81
C ALA A 462 -32.88 1.66 -27.91
N LYS A 463 -31.64 1.26 -27.58
CA LYS A 463 -31.35 0.01 -26.86
C LYS A 463 -31.23 0.26 -25.36
N TRP A 464 -32.24 -0.16 -24.61
CA TRP A 464 -32.16 -0.27 -23.15
C TRP A 464 -31.28 -1.46 -22.77
N LEU A 465 -30.30 -1.21 -21.92
CA LEU A 465 -29.30 -2.14 -21.42
C LEU A 465 -29.41 -2.18 -19.89
N PRO A 466 -29.19 -3.34 -19.24
CA PRO A 466 -29.27 -3.43 -17.78
C PRO A 466 -28.16 -2.62 -17.11
N VAL A 467 -28.47 -2.04 -15.95
CA VAL A 467 -27.45 -1.48 -15.04
C VAL A 467 -27.00 -2.57 -14.10
N LEU A 468 -25.68 -2.63 -13.86
CA LEU A 468 -25.07 -3.69 -13.09
C LEU A 468 -24.67 -3.19 -11.69
N ASN A 469 -24.42 -4.06 -10.71
CA ASN A 469 -23.88 -3.68 -9.40
C ASN A 469 -22.33 -3.82 -9.36
N ALA A 470 -21.66 -3.54 -8.24
CA ALA A 470 -20.21 -3.79 -8.03
C ALA A 470 -19.82 -5.22 -8.42
N LEU A 471 -20.77 -6.15 -8.19
CA LEU A 471 -20.68 -7.55 -8.53
C LEU A 471 -21.14 -7.83 -9.98
N GLY A 472 -21.27 -6.87 -10.88
CA GLY A 472 -21.60 -7.09 -12.30
C GLY A 472 -22.98 -7.74 -12.59
N LYS A 473 -23.85 -7.83 -11.58
CA LYS A 473 -25.22 -8.38 -11.60
C LYS A 473 -26.20 -7.30 -11.95
N GLU A 474 -27.33 -7.64 -12.52
CA GLU A 474 -28.42 -6.68 -12.68
C GLU A 474 -29.03 -6.35 -11.31
N VAL A 475 -29.27 -5.06 -11.02
CA VAL A 475 -29.84 -4.63 -9.73
C VAL A 475 -31.32 -5.01 -9.67
N ILE A 476 -31.71 -5.79 -8.64
CA ILE A 476 -33.09 -6.26 -8.47
C ILE A 476 -33.61 -6.14 -7.02
N VAL A 477 -34.94 -6.07 -6.85
CA VAL A 477 -35.61 -6.07 -5.54
C VAL A 477 -36.75 -7.08 -5.53
N GLU A 478 -36.73 -8.07 -4.63
CA GLU A 478 -37.87 -8.99 -4.42
C GLU A 478 -39.13 -8.21 -4.04
N ALA A 479 -40.23 -8.52 -4.74
CA ALA A 479 -41.50 -7.81 -4.58
C ALA A 479 -42.53 -8.61 -3.77
N TYR A 480 -42.18 -9.75 -3.15
CA TYR A 480 -43.14 -10.61 -2.42
C TYR A 480 -42.53 -11.35 -1.21
N GLU A 481 -43.14 -11.19 -0.04
CA GLU A 481 -42.82 -11.83 1.26
C GLU A 481 -41.37 -11.65 1.77
N ARG A 482 -40.69 -10.59 1.34
CA ARG A 482 -39.32 -10.25 1.74
C ARG A 482 -39.20 -9.94 3.25
N LYS A 483 -38.14 -10.47 3.89
CA LYS A 483 -37.76 -10.17 5.29
C LYS A 483 -36.90 -8.90 5.40
N VAL A 484 -37.01 -8.19 6.53
CA VAL A 484 -36.33 -6.91 6.79
C VAL A 484 -35.17 -7.09 7.80
N PRO A 485 -33.91 -6.70 7.50
CA PRO A 485 -32.71 -6.99 8.31
C PRO A 485 -32.35 -5.94 9.39
N VAL A 486 -31.80 -6.37 10.55
CA VAL A 486 -31.52 -5.53 11.75
C VAL A 486 -30.32 -6.00 12.67
N VAL A 487 -29.90 -5.22 13.70
CA VAL A 487 -28.57 -5.30 14.43
C VAL A 487 -28.61 -5.35 16.01
N GLU A 488 -27.50 -5.67 16.71
CA GLU A 488 -27.30 -5.88 18.21
C GLU A 488 -25.99 -5.24 18.82
N VAL A 489 -25.83 -5.08 20.18
CA VAL A 489 -24.78 -4.23 20.86
C VAL A 489 -24.30 -4.73 22.27
N VAL A 490 -23.01 -4.57 22.69
CA VAL A 490 -22.36 -5.07 23.96
C VAL A 490 -21.28 -4.09 24.57
N SER A 491 -20.84 -4.24 25.85
CA SER A 491 -19.82 -3.39 26.56
C SER A 491 -19.01 -4.09 27.69
N ASP A 492 -17.81 -3.58 28.08
CA ASP A 492 -16.86 -4.24 29.04
C ASP A 492 -16.38 -3.44 30.29
N THR A 493 -16.84 -2.20 30.54
CA THR A 493 -16.30 -1.31 31.60
C THR A 493 -17.17 -1.19 32.86
N LYS A 494 -16.53 -0.93 34.03
CA LYS A 494 -17.20 -0.87 35.35
C LYS A 494 -17.90 0.45 35.72
N ASN A 495 -17.68 1.53 34.97
CA ASN A 495 -18.07 2.91 35.34
C ASN A 495 -18.84 3.64 34.22
N VAL A 496 -19.46 2.91 33.28
CA VAL A 496 -20.07 3.46 32.04
C VAL A 496 -21.39 2.75 31.72
N THR A 497 -22.39 3.47 31.19
CA THR A 497 -23.67 2.92 30.70
C THR A 497 -23.97 3.37 29.26
N ILE A 498 -24.67 2.55 28.46
CA ILE A 498 -25.03 2.86 27.04
C ILE A 498 -26.56 2.84 26.87
N SER A 499 -27.11 3.79 26.10
CA SER A 499 -28.54 3.92 25.79
C SER A 499 -28.83 3.98 24.27
N SER A 500 -30.01 3.51 23.84
CA SER A 500 -30.33 3.16 22.44
C SER A 500 -31.60 3.81 21.84
N SER A 501 -32.27 4.71 22.56
CA SER A 501 -33.58 5.25 22.15
C SER A 501 -33.48 6.56 21.32
N ASN A 502 -33.37 6.46 20.00
CA ASN A 502 -33.38 7.62 19.08
C ASN A 502 -34.40 7.47 17.92
N PRO A 503 -35.31 8.44 17.67
CA PRO A 503 -36.34 8.34 16.62
C PRO A 503 -35.83 8.42 15.16
N ASN A 504 -34.63 8.97 14.92
CA ASN A 504 -34.09 9.11 13.57
C ASN A 504 -33.50 7.81 13.03
N ASN A 505 -33.20 6.86 13.92
CA ASN A 505 -32.75 5.52 13.57
C ASN A 505 -33.83 4.85 12.72
N LYS A 506 -33.53 4.56 11.45
CA LYS A 506 -34.44 3.75 10.63
C LYS A 506 -34.47 2.35 11.24
N ALA A 507 -35.65 1.91 11.68
CA ALA A 507 -35.78 0.73 12.51
C ALA A 507 -36.96 -0.14 12.08
N PHE A 508 -36.86 -1.44 12.37
CA PHE A 508 -37.94 -2.41 12.21
C PHE A 508 -38.03 -3.25 13.48
N ASN A 509 -39.21 -3.31 14.10
CA ASN A 509 -39.46 -3.97 15.39
C ASN A 509 -38.46 -3.56 16.51
N GLY A 510 -38.14 -2.26 16.60
CA GLY A 510 -37.29 -1.70 17.66
C GLY A 510 -35.80 -1.96 17.52
N LYS A 511 -35.35 -2.68 16.48
CA LYS A 511 -33.93 -2.83 16.14
C LYS A 511 -33.57 -1.98 14.90
N PRO A 512 -32.34 -1.45 14.80
CA PRO A 512 -31.94 -0.59 13.67
C PRO A 512 -31.84 -1.38 12.36
N LEU A 513 -32.21 -0.77 11.23
CA LEU A 513 -32.09 -1.38 9.90
C LEU A 513 -30.63 -1.46 9.46
N LEU A 514 -30.21 -2.64 9.00
CA LEU A 514 -28.89 -2.84 8.41
C LEU A 514 -28.73 -2.02 7.12
N GLY A 515 -27.58 -1.37 6.93
CA GLY A 515 -27.36 -0.42 5.82
C GLY A 515 -27.92 0.98 6.06
N SER A 516 -28.32 1.30 7.29
CA SER A 516 -28.70 2.65 7.72
C SER A 516 -27.82 3.15 8.88
N SER A 517 -27.89 4.46 9.16
CA SER A 517 -27.19 5.07 10.30
C SER A 517 -27.96 4.89 11.60
N TYR A 518 -27.24 4.66 12.69
CA TYR A 518 -27.76 4.42 14.04
C TYR A 518 -27.09 5.30 15.09
N ILE A 519 -27.88 5.79 16.05
CA ILE A 519 -27.47 6.77 17.08
C ILE A 519 -27.70 6.21 18.49
N TYR A 520 -26.72 6.34 19.39
CA TYR A 520 -26.63 5.84 20.78
C TYR A 520 -26.00 6.87 21.75
N ASN A 521 -26.24 6.76 23.06
CA ASN A 521 -25.68 7.68 24.07
C ASN A 521 -24.83 6.92 25.12
N VAL A 522 -23.87 7.61 25.78
CA VAL A 522 -22.95 7.02 26.80
C VAL A 522 -22.81 7.90 28.05
N ASP A 523 -23.00 7.34 29.24
CA ASP A 523 -22.95 8.05 30.55
C ASP A 523 -21.73 7.67 31.41
N PHE A 524 -21.11 8.66 32.08
CA PHE A 524 -19.90 8.53 32.92
C PHE A 524 -20.09 9.08 34.35
N ASN A 525 -19.32 8.56 35.32
CA ASN A 525 -19.33 9.03 36.72
C ASN A 525 -18.70 10.44 36.90
N SER A 526 -19.18 11.18 37.91
CA SER A 526 -19.12 12.65 38.01
C SER A 526 -17.82 13.30 38.50
N SER A 527 -16.69 12.59 38.60
CA SER A 527 -15.44 13.10 39.22
C SER A 527 -14.16 12.88 38.39
N VAL A 528 -14.30 12.77 37.07
CA VAL A 528 -13.17 12.63 36.13
C VAL A 528 -13.27 13.75 35.08
N GLU A 529 -12.23 14.59 34.96
CA GLU A 529 -12.09 15.49 33.80
C GLU A 529 -11.84 14.67 32.53
N LYS A 530 -12.42 15.11 31.42
CA LYS A 530 -12.72 14.22 30.29
C LYS A 530 -11.49 13.96 29.39
N SER A 531 -10.95 12.75 29.46
CA SER A 531 -10.53 12.03 28.24
C SER A 531 -11.12 10.61 28.21
N ILE A 532 -11.39 10.14 26.99
CA ILE A 532 -11.90 8.79 26.67
C ILE A 532 -11.03 8.31 25.52
N ASP A 533 -9.83 7.82 25.81
CA ASP A 533 -8.82 7.66 24.76
C ASP A 533 -8.93 6.38 23.91
N MET A 534 -9.88 5.45 24.15
CA MET A 534 -10.05 4.32 23.20
C MET A 534 -11.34 3.49 23.26
N LEU A 535 -12.19 3.64 22.22
CA LEU A 535 -13.07 2.57 21.71
C LEU A 535 -12.21 1.47 21.06
N ARG A 536 -11.67 0.54 21.85
CA ARG A 536 -10.83 -0.55 21.32
C ARG A 536 -11.64 -1.80 20.98
N LEU A 537 -11.70 -2.14 19.68
CA LEU A 537 -11.96 -3.52 19.27
C LEU A 537 -10.67 -4.36 19.45
N ALA A 538 -10.79 -5.66 19.70
CA ALA A 538 -9.63 -6.55 19.82
C ALA A 538 -8.85 -6.67 18.48
N GLY A 539 -7.92 -5.74 18.26
CA GLY A 539 -7.03 -5.71 17.08
C GLY A 539 -7.35 -4.64 16.02
N GLY A 540 -8.28 -3.71 16.26
CA GLY A 540 -8.63 -2.66 15.29
C GLY A 540 -9.04 -1.33 15.94
N ALA A 541 -8.97 -0.25 15.14
CA ALA A 541 -9.42 1.09 15.52
C ALA A 541 -10.82 1.39 14.97
N PHE A 542 -11.51 2.33 15.59
CA PHE A 542 -12.84 2.80 15.19
C PHE A 542 -12.75 4.00 14.23
N GLU A 543 -13.80 4.26 13.44
CA GLU A 543 -13.96 5.50 12.67
C GLU A 543 -15.09 6.32 13.33
N THR A 544 -14.83 7.56 13.73
CA THR A 544 -15.84 8.40 14.40
C THR A 544 -16.88 8.94 13.41
N HIS A 545 -18.15 8.73 13.71
CA HIS A 545 -19.22 9.60 13.26
C HIS A 545 -19.86 10.31 14.48
N THR A 546 -20.54 11.42 14.23
CA THR A 546 -20.92 12.49 15.17
C THR A 546 -21.31 12.01 16.59
N ALA A 547 -20.32 11.93 17.50
CA ALA A 547 -20.34 11.55 18.94
C ALA A 547 -21.09 10.27 19.34
N ASP A 548 -22.32 10.16 18.85
CA ASP A 548 -23.40 9.26 19.18
C ASP A 548 -23.77 8.36 17.98
N ALA A 549 -23.30 8.65 16.75
CA ALA A 549 -23.79 8.00 15.51
C ALA A 549 -22.77 7.05 14.85
N VAL A 550 -23.22 5.93 14.26
CA VAL A 550 -22.42 4.94 13.50
C VAL A 550 -23.25 4.35 12.33
N VAL A 551 -22.62 4.10 11.17
CA VAL A 551 -23.24 3.39 10.04
C VAL A 551 -23.17 1.87 10.27
N LEU A 552 -24.32 1.19 10.21
CA LEU A 552 -24.39 -0.23 10.56
C LEU A 552 -24.17 -1.15 9.36
N THR A 553 -22.97 -1.72 9.30
CA THR A 553 -22.52 -2.70 8.29
C THR A 553 -22.31 -4.11 8.86
N SER A 554 -22.44 -4.26 10.18
CA SER A 554 -22.29 -5.52 10.94
C SER A 554 -23.48 -5.71 11.89
N ASP A 555 -23.59 -6.90 12.48
CA ASP A 555 -24.66 -7.31 13.39
C ASP A 555 -24.34 -7.12 14.90
N THR A 556 -23.09 -6.83 15.30
CA THR A 556 -22.66 -6.70 16.73
C THR A 556 -21.59 -5.60 17.00
N LEU A 557 -21.49 -5.02 18.22
CA LEU A 557 -20.65 -3.83 18.59
C LEU A 557 -20.08 -3.83 20.06
N TYR A 558 -18.89 -3.24 20.37
CA TYR A 558 -18.15 -3.24 21.69
C TYR A 558 -17.35 -1.92 22.04
N ILE A 559 -17.10 -1.53 23.33
CA ILE A 559 -16.60 -0.17 23.82
C ILE A 559 -15.67 -0.14 25.11
N LYS A 560 -14.69 0.82 25.28
CA LYS A 560 -13.70 0.98 26.43
C LYS A 560 -13.19 2.45 26.75
N ALA A 561 -12.46 2.78 27.88
CA ALA A 561 -11.98 4.17 28.29
C ALA A 561 -10.87 4.33 29.43
N LYS A 562 -10.15 5.50 29.54
CA LYS A 562 -9.21 6.04 30.62
C LYS A 562 -8.93 7.59 30.47
N GLY A 563 -8.41 8.34 31.49
CA GLY A 563 -7.96 9.78 31.38
C GLY A 563 -7.19 10.48 32.56
N TYR A 564 -6.78 11.77 32.40
CA TYR A 564 -5.84 12.60 33.24
C TYR A 564 -6.35 14.03 33.62
N THR A 565 -5.63 14.82 34.46
CA THR A 565 -5.97 16.24 34.80
C THR A 565 -5.01 17.29 34.20
N ALA A 566 -5.49 18.55 34.07
CA ALA A 566 -4.76 19.63 33.38
C ALA A 566 -3.48 20.13 34.09
N ALA A 567 -3.31 19.86 35.38
CA ALA A 567 -2.12 20.28 36.14
C ALA A 567 -0.91 19.35 35.97
N GLU A 568 -1.08 18.22 35.27
CA GLU A 568 -0.10 17.14 35.16
C GLU A 568 0.64 17.15 33.80
N LEU A 569 0.36 18.11 32.91
CA LEU A 569 0.88 18.20 31.54
C LEU A 569 2.18 19.05 31.43
N VAL A 570 3.05 18.68 30.48
CA VAL A 570 4.35 19.32 30.19
C VAL A 570 4.31 20.01 28.83
N ALA A 571 4.34 21.34 28.81
CA ALA A 571 4.04 22.13 27.62
C ALA A 571 4.99 21.93 26.41
N GLN A 572 6.30 21.75 26.62
CA GLN A 572 7.27 21.65 25.50
C GLN A 572 8.52 20.84 25.85
N CYS A 573 9.04 20.09 24.87
CA CYS A 573 10.26 19.30 24.92
C CYS A 573 11.01 19.38 23.56
N SER A 574 12.34 19.22 23.56
CA SER A 574 13.15 19.08 22.35
C SER A 574 14.25 18.05 22.59
N VAL A 575 14.45 17.14 21.64
CA VAL A 575 15.40 16.02 21.76
C VAL A 575 16.19 15.80 20.46
N ASP A 576 17.48 15.49 20.61
CA ASP A 576 18.34 15.07 19.50
C ASP A 576 18.58 13.56 19.57
N VAL A 577 18.25 12.84 18.50
CA VAL A 577 18.46 11.39 18.39
C VAL A 577 19.84 11.16 17.79
N GLU A 578 20.85 11.29 18.65
CA GLU A 578 22.27 11.16 18.32
C GLU A 578 22.64 9.82 17.67
N LYS A 579 21.83 8.79 17.95
CA LYS A 579 21.93 7.45 17.39
C LYS A 579 20.53 6.86 17.28
N THR A 580 20.24 6.23 16.15
CA THR A 580 18.97 5.53 15.89
C THR A 580 18.61 4.53 16.99
N GLY A 581 17.32 4.49 17.37
CA GLY A 581 16.76 3.65 18.42
C GLY A 581 16.92 4.19 19.84
N GLN A 582 17.12 5.50 20.01
CA GLN A 582 17.36 6.14 21.31
C GLN A 582 16.36 7.25 21.67
N LEU A 583 15.29 7.47 20.90
CA LEU A 583 14.30 8.51 21.20
C LEU A 583 13.68 8.36 22.60
N GLU A 584 13.33 7.14 23.03
CA GLU A 584 12.84 6.88 24.39
C GLU A 584 13.86 7.32 25.45
N THR A 585 15.13 6.96 25.26
CA THR A 585 16.21 7.34 26.18
C THR A 585 16.48 8.85 26.15
N ALA A 586 16.27 9.53 25.02
CA ALA A 586 16.38 10.97 24.93
C ALA A 586 15.21 11.68 25.65
N MET A 587 13.99 11.18 25.50
CA MET A 587 12.79 11.68 26.19
C MET A 587 12.86 11.47 27.70
N GLN A 588 13.24 10.28 28.18
CA GLN A 588 13.43 10.00 29.61
C GLN A 588 14.55 10.84 30.26
N LYS A 589 15.51 11.36 29.48
CA LYS A 589 16.53 12.31 29.96
C LYS A 589 16.01 13.76 29.98
N ALA A 590 15.02 14.09 29.17
CA ALA A 590 14.49 15.44 29.01
C ALA A 590 13.29 15.73 29.94
N VAL A 591 12.43 14.75 30.18
CA VAL A 591 11.19 14.89 30.98
C VAL A 591 10.96 13.69 31.90
N ALA A 592 10.30 13.93 33.04
CA ALA A 592 10.01 12.90 34.05
C ALA A 592 8.84 11.97 33.65
N ASP A 593 7.90 12.49 32.85
CA ASP A 593 6.84 11.74 32.21
C ASP A 593 6.75 12.20 30.74
N ALA A 594 6.87 11.26 29.81
CA ALA A 594 6.80 11.53 28.38
C ALA A 594 5.36 11.61 27.87
N ASP A 595 4.42 10.89 28.50
CA ASP A 595 3.00 10.91 28.15
C ASP A 595 2.32 12.21 28.61
N ALA A 596 3.02 13.06 29.36
CA ALA A 596 2.59 14.42 29.71
C ALA A 596 2.95 15.47 28.64
N VAL A 597 3.83 15.17 27.67
CA VAL A 597 4.39 16.19 26.75
C VAL A 597 3.38 16.63 25.69
N GLU A 598 3.27 17.95 25.48
CA GLU A 598 2.34 18.56 24.53
C GLU A 598 2.99 19.07 23.24
N ALA A 599 4.24 19.54 23.26
CA ALA A 599 4.96 19.97 22.06
C ALA A 599 6.35 19.35 22.00
N LEU A 600 6.69 18.69 20.90
CA LEU A 600 7.95 17.96 20.73
C LEU A 600 8.66 18.33 19.43
N THR A 601 9.93 18.73 19.54
CA THR A 601 10.85 18.87 18.40
C THR A 601 11.89 17.76 18.43
N ILE A 602 12.12 17.10 17.28
CA ILE A 602 13.09 16.00 17.15
C ILE A 602 14.09 16.32 16.04
N THR A 603 15.37 16.12 16.32
CA THR A 603 16.47 16.14 15.33
C THR A 603 17.20 14.79 15.30
N GLY A 604 18.05 14.58 14.28
CA GLY A 604 18.82 13.35 14.12
C GLY A 604 18.11 12.30 13.27
N THR A 605 18.62 11.06 13.27
CA THR A 605 18.08 9.96 12.44
C THR A 605 17.20 9.04 13.28
N LEU A 606 15.98 8.78 12.82
CA LEU A 606 14.98 7.92 13.47
C LEU A 606 14.86 6.59 12.75
N ASN A 607 14.88 5.48 13.49
CA ASN A 607 14.54 4.14 12.98
C ASN A 607 13.14 3.69 13.46
N ASN A 608 12.75 2.46 13.12
CA ASN A 608 11.43 1.91 13.50
C ASN A 608 11.21 1.82 15.01
N THR A 609 12.26 1.66 15.83
CA THR A 609 12.14 1.67 17.30
C THR A 609 11.82 3.06 17.82
N ASP A 610 12.46 4.10 17.26
CA ASP A 610 12.14 5.50 17.59
C ASP A 610 10.69 5.82 17.21
N LEU A 611 10.26 5.44 16.01
CA LEU A 611 8.90 5.67 15.53
C LEU A 611 7.85 4.89 16.35
N GLN A 612 8.15 3.65 16.74
CA GLN A 612 7.26 2.85 17.59
C GLN A 612 7.11 3.46 19.00
N TYR A 613 8.16 4.07 19.54
CA TYR A 613 8.06 4.78 20.81
C TYR A 613 7.28 6.10 20.64
N LEU A 614 7.57 6.86 19.57
CA LEU A 614 6.91 8.12 19.26
C LEU A 614 5.37 7.95 19.13
N SER A 615 4.89 6.79 18.65
CA SER A 615 3.46 6.50 18.50
C SER A 615 2.69 6.31 19.81
N SER A 616 3.36 6.16 20.96
CA SER A 616 2.69 6.09 22.26
C SER A 616 2.34 7.47 22.84
N LEU A 617 2.96 8.56 22.35
CA LEU A 617 2.90 9.90 22.94
C LEU A 617 1.61 10.66 22.55
N GLN A 618 0.46 10.09 22.91
CA GLN A 618 -0.88 10.55 22.53
C GLN A 618 -1.27 11.95 23.08
N SER A 619 -0.51 12.48 24.04
CA SER A 619 -0.70 13.84 24.57
C SER A 619 -0.24 14.95 23.63
N LEU A 620 0.55 14.64 22.60
CA LEU A 620 1.17 15.63 21.72
C LEU A 620 0.12 16.47 20.96
N GLN A 621 0.20 17.79 21.17
CA GLN A 621 -0.48 18.82 20.40
C GLN A 621 0.34 19.31 19.21
N GLN A 622 1.67 19.28 19.29
CA GLN A 622 2.57 19.74 18.23
C GLN A 622 3.77 18.79 18.09
N LEU A 623 4.13 18.47 16.85
CA LEU A 623 5.29 17.67 16.53
C LEU A 623 6.09 18.33 15.39
N ASN A 624 7.39 18.51 15.59
CA ASN A 624 8.30 19.00 14.54
C ASN A 624 9.42 17.98 14.29
N LEU A 625 9.41 17.40 13.09
CA LEU A 625 10.41 16.45 12.57
C LEU A 625 11.18 17.02 11.36
N GLU A 626 11.08 18.33 11.08
CA GLU A 626 11.60 18.94 9.84
C GLU A 626 13.07 18.62 9.57
N ASN A 627 13.87 18.69 10.65
CA ASN A 627 15.31 18.43 10.67
C ASN A 627 15.67 17.01 11.17
N ALA A 628 14.68 16.13 11.32
CA ALA A 628 14.91 14.71 11.51
C ALA A 628 15.10 14.03 10.14
N THR A 629 15.62 12.80 10.14
CA THR A 629 15.65 11.94 8.96
C THR A 629 15.05 10.57 9.29
N THR A 630 14.24 10.06 8.38
CA THR A 630 13.65 8.71 8.43
C THR A 630 14.00 7.98 7.13
N PRO A 631 15.21 7.42 6.99
CA PRO A 631 15.67 6.80 5.74
C PRO A 631 14.76 5.68 5.24
N GLN A 632 14.15 4.96 6.18
CA GLN A 632 13.16 3.91 5.94
C GLN A 632 11.74 4.42 5.72
N GLY A 633 11.47 5.73 5.75
CA GLY A 633 10.10 6.28 5.73
C GLY A 633 9.39 6.24 7.10
N LEU A 634 8.13 6.68 7.11
CA LEU A 634 7.25 6.69 8.30
C LEU A 634 6.27 5.54 8.25
N PHE A 635 6.64 4.39 8.82
CA PHE A 635 5.87 3.15 8.74
C PHE A 635 5.26 2.72 10.10
N GLY A 636 4.37 1.70 10.08
CA GLY A 636 3.67 1.22 11.28
C GLY A 636 2.56 2.13 11.84
N ALA A 637 1.94 2.99 11.02
CA ALA A 637 0.85 3.90 11.39
C ALA A 637 1.18 4.86 12.56
N THR A 638 2.35 5.52 12.48
CA THR A 638 3.05 6.18 13.60
C THR A 638 2.24 7.22 14.40
N PHE A 639 1.36 8.01 13.78
CA PHE A 639 0.57 9.06 14.45
C PHE A 639 -0.92 8.74 14.46
N LYS A 640 -1.28 7.47 14.34
CA LYS A 640 -2.67 7.05 14.37
C LYS A 640 -3.32 7.26 15.74
N ASP A 641 -4.56 7.72 15.71
CA ASP A 641 -5.43 8.03 16.85
C ASP A 641 -4.96 9.22 17.72
N PHE A 642 -3.99 10.04 17.26
CA PHE A 642 -3.47 11.23 17.95
C PHE A 642 -4.51 12.35 18.05
N SER A 643 -5.43 12.20 19.00
CA SER A 643 -6.62 13.03 19.19
C SER A 643 -6.34 14.49 19.54
N ARG A 644 -5.11 14.79 19.97
CA ARG A 644 -4.67 16.13 20.41
C ARG A 644 -3.76 16.85 19.40
N LEU A 645 -3.22 16.14 18.40
CA LEU A 645 -2.20 16.67 17.49
C LEU A 645 -2.77 17.71 16.52
N THR A 646 -2.45 18.99 16.74
CA THR A 646 -2.95 20.13 15.97
C THR A 646 -2.11 20.48 14.74
N ASN A 647 -0.79 20.23 14.82
CA ASN A 647 0.15 20.48 13.72
C ASN A 647 1.31 19.47 13.77
N CYS A 648 1.70 18.96 12.61
CA CYS A 648 2.86 18.09 12.44
C CYS A 648 3.72 18.58 11.27
N VAL A 649 5.00 18.85 11.51
CA VAL A 649 5.97 19.14 10.45
C VAL A 649 6.74 17.86 10.15
N LEU A 650 6.60 17.35 8.92
CA LEU A 650 7.25 16.13 8.46
C LEU A 650 8.73 16.36 8.09
N PRO A 651 9.59 15.32 8.12
CA PRO A 651 10.97 15.42 7.65
C PRO A 651 11.02 15.87 6.18
N ARG A 652 11.88 16.86 5.87
CA ARG A 652 12.06 17.34 4.47
C ARG A 652 12.48 16.20 3.52
N SER A 653 13.19 15.20 4.06
CA SER A 653 13.70 14.00 3.37
C SER A 653 12.69 12.90 3.06
N LEU A 654 11.48 12.98 3.61
CA LEU A 654 10.57 11.83 3.69
C LEU A 654 9.94 11.49 2.33
N LYS A 655 10.38 10.37 1.75
CA LYS A 655 9.89 9.85 0.46
C LYS A 655 8.61 9.02 0.56
N GLN A 656 8.40 8.35 1.69
CA GLN A 656 7.38 7.28 1.80
C GLN A 656 6.74 7.27 3.18
N ILE A 657 5.41 7.16 3.20
CA ILE A 657 4.60 7.09 4.43
C ILE A 657 3.75 5.82 4.40
N GLY A 658 3.58 5.16 5.54
CA GLY A 658 2.76 3.98 5.70
C GLY A 658 1.26 4.25 5.69
N SER A 659 0.49 3.16 5.68
CA SER A 659 -0.95 3.22 5.80
C SER A 659 -1.38 3.72 7.18
N GLU A 660 -2.48 4.46 7.24
CA GLU A 660 -3.12 4.97 8.45
C GLU A 660 -2.25 5.88 9.35
N THR A 661 -1.09 6.38 8.86
CA THR A 661 -0.12 7.10 9.71
C THR A 661 -0.64 8.35 10.41
N PHE A 662 -1.66 9.04 9.91
CA PHE A 662 -2.35 10.13 10.61
C PHE A 662 -3.86 9.85 10.80
N LYS A 663 -4.28 8.59 10.67
CA LYS A 663 -5.70 8.24 10.83
C LYS A 663 -6.19 8.67 12.21
N ASN A 664 -7.39 9.25 12.29
CA ASN A 664 -8.05 9.73 13.50
C ASN A 664 -7.34 10.87 14.26
N CYS A 665 -6.46 11.65 13.61
CA CYS A 665 -5.95 12.91 14.17
C CYS A 665 -7.02 14.02 14.12
N TYR A 666 -8.06 13.93 14.95
CA TYR A 666 -9.27 14.74 14.80
C TYR A 666 -9.05 16.26 14.81
N VAL A 667 -8.05 16.75 15.54
CA VAL A 667 -7.76 18.19 15.72
C VAL A 667 -6.63 18.73 14.83
N LEU A 668 -6.05 17.89 13.96
CA LEU A 668 -5.00 18.28 13.02
C LEU A 668 -5.54 19.31 12.03
N ARG A 669 -5.01 20.54 12.08
CA ARG A 669 -5.50 21.68 11.26
C ARG A 669 -4.73 21.83 9.96
N SER A 670 -3.42 21.65 10.02
CA SER A 670 -2.52 21.79 8.88
C SER A 670 -1.55 20.63 8.81
N ILE A 671 -1.22 20.22 7.58
CA ILE A 671 -0.13 19.29 7.32
C ILE A 671 0.70 19.76 6.12
N SER A 672 2.01 19.71 6.26
CA SER A 672 2.95 19.96 5.16
C SER A 672 3.48 18.64 4.64
N LEU A 673 3.10 18.27 3.41
CA LEU A 673 3.64 17.11 2.73
C LEU A 673 5.02 17.46 2.14
N PRO A 674 6.08 16.69 2.45
CA PRO A 674 7.44 17.06 2.11
C PRO A 674 7.71 16.97 0.61
N VAL A 675 8.61 17.82 0.11
CA VAL A 675 8.91 17.96 -1.32
C VAL A 675 9.33 16.65 -2.00
N CYS A 676 10.01 15.76 -1.26
CA CYS A 676 10.48 14.48 -1.74
C CYS A 676 9.43 13.34 -1.68
N LEU A 677 8.18 13.58 -1.28
CA LEU A 677 7.17 12.54 -1.11
C LEU A 677 6.80 11.88 -2.45
N GLN A 678 6.95 10.56 -2.53
CA GLN A 678 6.75 9.76 -3.74
C GLN A 678 5.56 8.79 -3.64
N ALA A 679 5.26 8.29 -2.44
CA ALA A 679 4.14 7.37 -2.20
C ALA A 679 3.69 7.42 -0.75
N THR A 680 2.41 7.13 -0.52
CA THR A 680 1.88 6.81 0.81
C THR A 680 1.17 5.46 0.78
N GLY A 681 0.94 4.89 1.96
CA GLY A 681 -0.03 3.83 2.17
C GLY A 681 -1.46 4.38 2.29
N SER A 682 -2.37 3.43 2.47
CA SER A 682 -3.83 3.58 2.50
C SER A 682 -4.36 4.33 3.72
N LYS A 683 -5.53 4.97 3.61
CA LYS A 683 -6.24 5.67 4.71
C LYS A 683 -5.38 6.66 5.54
N LEU A 684 -4.34 7.25 4.94
CA LEU A 684 -3.32 8.07 5.61
C LEU A 684 -3.88 9.12 6.58
N PHE A 685 -4.83 9.95 6.15
CA PHE A 685 -5.46 11.04 6.92
C PHE A 685 -6.94 10.75 7.26
N SER A 686 -7.37 9.49 7.17
CA SER A 686 -8.75 9.08 7.44
C SER A 686 -9.20 9.60 8.82
N GLY A 687 -10.31 10.34 8.92
CA GLY A 687 -10.75 10.91 10.20
C GLY A 687 -10.02 12.18 10.69
N CYS A 688 -9.14 12.83 9.91
CA CYS A 688 -8.59 14.15 10.27
C CYS A 688 -9.63 15.28 10.10
N GLN A 689 -10.54 15.43 11.06
CA GLN A 689 -11.76 16.26 10.90
C GLN A 689 -11.54 17.78 10.95
N ALA A 690 -10.50 18.27 11.64
CA ALA A 690 -10.21 19.70 11.77
C ALA A 690 -9.33 20.27 10.65
N LEU A 691 -8.95 19.46 9.65
CA LEU A 691 -8.02 19.84 8.60
C LEU A 691 -8.60 20.99 7.78
N THR A 692 -7.87 22.11 7.70
CA THR A 692 -8.21 23.30 6.92
C THR A 692 -7.25 23.52 5.76
N ASP A 693 -5.99 23.11 5.90
CA ASP A 693 -4.93 23.44 4.95
C ASP A 693 -3.99 22.25 4.73
N ILE A 694 -3.75 21.88 3.47
CA ILE A 694 -2.73 20.89 3.07
C ILE A 694 -1.70 21.62 2.22
N TYR A 695 -0.46 21.69 2.70
CA TYR A 695 0.66 22.25 1.94
C TYR A 695 1.35 21.12 1.17
N ALA A 696 0.98 20.94 -0.09
CA ALA A 696 1.48 19.89 -0.97
C ALA A 696 2.68 20.40 -1.77
N TYR A 697 3.88 20.28 -1.18
CA TYR A 697 5.14 20.57 -1.86
C TYR A 697 5.56 19.57 -2.97
N PRO A 698 5.07 18.32 -3.07
CA PRO A 698 5.38 17.45 -4.21
C PRO A 698 4.94 18.02 -5.56
N SER A 699 5.74 17.80 -6.60
CA SER A 699 5.43 18.25 -7.97
C SER A 699 4.43 17.36 -8.72
N SER A 700 4.01 16.23 -8.13
CA SER A 700 3.07 15.29 -8.73
C SER A 700 1.96 14.88 -7.74
N PRO A 701 0.69 14.85 -8.17
CA PRO A 701 -0.41 14.36 -7.34
C PRO A 701 -0.35 12.85 -7.07
N ASP A 702 0.52 12.09 -7.75
CA ASP A 702 0.67 10.66 -7.52
C ASP A 702 1.38 10.29 -6.21
N CYS A 703 1.92 11.28 -5.48
CA CYS A 703 2.66 11.11 -4.23
C CYS A 703 1.89 10.42 -3.07
N VAL A 704 0.58 10.20 -3.20
CA VAL A 704 -0.29 9.57 -2.18
C VAL A 704 -1.03 8.33 -2.73
N ALA A 705 -1.52 7.47 -1.83
CA ALA A 705 -2.44 6.38 -2.14
C ALA A 705 -3.81 6.88 -2.60
N ALA A 706 -4.57 6.04 -3.31
CA ALA A 706 -5.92 6.38 -3.80
C ALA A 706 -6.93 6.68 -2.67
N ASP A 707 -6.76 6.03 -1.53
CA ASP A 707 -7.58 6.16 -0.33
C ASP A 707 -6.87 6.94 0.79
N ALA A 708 -5.78 7.67 0.49
CA ALA A 708 -5.01 8.41 1.48
C ALA A 708 -5.85 9.42 2.29
N PHE A 709 -6.91 9.95 1.71
CA PHE A 709 -7.81 10.93 2.33
C PHE A 709 -9.24 10.36 2.58
N GLU A 710 -9.42 9.04 2.48
CA GLU A 710 -10.73 8.38 2.68
C GLU A 710 -11.26 8.62 4.11
N GLY A 711 -12.39 9.30 4.25
CA GLY A 711 -13.01 9.60 5.55
C GLY A 711 -12.68 10.99 6.14
N LEU A 712 -12.21 11.95 5.34
CA LEU A 712 -12.26 13.37 5.71
C LEU A 712 -13.71 13.90 5.74
N SER A 713 -14.05 14.70 6.74
CA SER A 713 -15.43 15.19 6.98
C SER A 713 -15.84 16.38 6.11
N THR A 714 -14.92 17.33 5.84
CA THR A 714 -15.18 18.50 4.99
C THR A 714 -14.05 18.78 3.99
N PRO A 715 -13.73 17.84 3.07
CA PRO A 715 -12.65 18.02 2.10
C PRO A 715 -12.86 19.25 1.19
N SER A 716 -14.10 19.66 0.92
CA SER A 716 -14.40 20.89 0.17
C SER A 716 -14.04 22.19 0.89
N LYS A 717 -13.80 22.16 2.20
CA LYS A 717 -13.32 23.31 3.00
C LYS A 717 -11.80 23.34 3.14
N VAL A 718 -11.12 22.21 2.91
CA VAL A 718 -9.67 22.14 2.91
C VAL A 718 -9.15 22.94 1.72
N THR A 719 -8.19 23.84 1.97
CA THR A 719 -7.42 24.50 0.93
C THR A 719 -6.16 23.67 0.68
N VAL A 720 -5.98 23.20 -0.55
CA VAL A 720 -4.76 22.53 -0.98
C VAL A 720 -3.85 23.56 -1.64
N HIS A 721 -2.78 23.89 -0.93
CA HIS A 721 -1.73 24.78 -1.38
C HIS A 721 -0.72 23.99 -2.19
N VAL A 722 -0.51 24.39 -3.44
CA VAL A 722 0.41 23.74 -4.37
C VAL A 722 1.34 24.77 -5.00
N GLN A 723 2.42 24.27 -5.60
CA GLN A 723 3.36 25.10 -6.37
C GLN A 723 2.64 25.82 -7.52
N GLN A 724 3.05 27.05 -7.82
CA GLN A 724 2.50 27.84 -8.92
C GLN A 724 2.41 27.06 -10.24
N GLY A 725 1.18 26.93 -10.75
CA GLY A 725 0.85 26.25 -12.01
C GLY A 725 0.42 24.79 -11.85
N LEU A 726 0.43 24.23 -10.64
CA LEU A 726 0.04 22.84 -10.38
C LEU A 726 -1.41 22.67 -9.93
N ALA A 727 -2.15 23.74 -9.58
CA ALA A 727 -3.54 23.64 -9.10
C ALA A 727 -4.43 22.83 -10.04
N GLY A 728 -4.37 23.12 -11.34
CA GLY A 728 -5.13 22.38 -12.36
C GLY A 728 -4.73 20.90 -12.48
N THR A 729 -3.44 20.58 -12.30
CA THR A 729 -2.92 19.20 -12.36
C THR A 729 -3.37 18.37 -11.16
N PHE A 730 -3.30 18.94 -9.96
CA PHE A 730 -3.78 18.28 -8.75
C PHE A 730 -5.31 18.11 -8.77
N GLN A 731 -6.06 19.14 -9.17
CA GLN A 731 -7.52 19.09 -9.28
C GLN A 731 -8.03 18.01 -10.25
N GLN A 732 -7.26 17.66 -11.28
CA GLN A 732 -7.60 16.60 -12.25
C GLN A 732 -7.29 15.18 -11.76
N SER A 733 -6.54 15.01 -10.66
CA SER A 733 -6.18 13.68 -10.14
C SER A 733 -7.31 13.06 -9.33
N SER A 734 -7.64 11.79 -9.59
CA SER A 734 -8.63 11.03 -8.81
C SER A 734 -8.25 10.84 -7.33
N LYS A 735 -6.97 11.07 -6.97
CA LYS A 735 -6.46 11.04 -5.59
C LYS A 735 -6.76 12.31 -4.80
N TRP A 736 -7.02 13.43 -5.49
CA TRP A 736 -7.17 14.77 -4.92
C TRP A 736 -8.50 15.44 -5.28
N SER A 737 -9.27 14.87 -6.21
CA SER A 737 -10.53 15.39 -6.74
C SER A 737 -11.63 15.64 -5.68
N MET A 738 -11.48 15.12 -4.46
CA MET A 738 -12.39 15.41 -3.34
C MET A 738 -12.23 16.82 -2.76
N PHE A 739 -11.09 17.48 -3.01
CA PHE A 739 -10.83 18.85 -2.57
C PHE A 739 -11.39 19.86 -3.59
N ALA A 740 -11.95 20.96 -3.09
CA ALA A 740 -12.61 21.97 -3.95
C ALA A 740 -11.80 23.26 -4.10
N ARG A 741 -10.79 23.48 -3.26
CA ARG A 741 -10.02 24.73 -3.18
C ARG A 741 -8.55 24.40 -3.41
N PHE A 742 -8.06 24.70 -4.61
CA PHE A 742 -6.63 24.65 -4.93
C PHE A 742 -6.13 26.09 -5.10
N VAL A 743 -4.95 26.39 -4.58
CA VAL A 743 -4.30 27.69 -4.73
C VAL A 743 -2.84 27.49 -5.14
N ASP A 744 -2.45 28.24 -6.17
CA ASP A 744 -1.10 28.32 -6.73
C ASP A 744 -0.24 29.32 -5.91
N ASP A 745 -0.19 29.15 -4.58
CA ASP A 745 0.42 30.10 -3.64
C ASP A 745 1.70 29.59 -2.96
N LEU A 746 2.05 28.31 -3.10
CA LEU A 746 3.43 27.88 -2.84
C LEU A 746 4.32 28.35 -4.00
N PRO A 747 5.56 28.80 -3.73
CA PRO A 747 6.48 29.16 -4.82
C PRO A 747 6.67 27.96 -5.76
N ALA A 748 6.66 28.23 -7.08
CA ALA A 748 7.15 27.24 -8.05
C ALA A 748 8.57 26.88 -7.65
N LEU A 749 8.87 25.59 -7.47
CA LEU A 749 10.22 25.17 -7.10
C LEU A 749 11.21 25.66 -8.18
N PRO A 750 12.12 26.58 -7.83
CA PRO A 750 13.15 27.05 -8.75
C PRO A 750 13.85 25.84 -9.37
N GLN A 751 13.87 25.71 -10.68
CA GLN A 751 14.70 24.68 -11.34
C GLN A 751 16.17 25.13 -11.39
N ARG A 752 16.36 26.46 -11.39
CA ARG A 752 17.63 27.15 -11.45
C ARG A 752 17.45 28.56 -10.91
N PHE A 753 18.45 29.08 -10.21
CA PHE A 753 18.44 30.44 -9.64
C PHE A 753 19.86 31.03 -9.57
N THR A 754 19.98 32.35 -9.39
CA THR A 754 21.26 33.04 -9.21
C THR A 754 21.37 33.57 -7.79
N TYR A 755 22.47 33.26 -7.10
CA TYR A 755 22.77 33.77 -5.76
C TYR A 755 24.24 34.18 -5.66
N GLY A 756 24.53 35.35 -5.09
CA GLY A 756 25.91 35.85 -4.98
C GLY A 756 26.66 36.05 -6.31
N GLY A 757 25.94 36.12 -7.44
CA GLY A 757 26.54 36.17 -8.79
C GLY A 757 26.91 34.81 -9.39
N VAL A 758 26.50 33.70 -8.75
CA VAL A 758 26.68 32.32 -9.21
C VAL A 758 25.33 31.71 -9.54
N ASP A 759 25.22 30.96 -10.65
CA ASP A 759 24.01 30.22 -10.99
C ASP A 759 24.05 28.81 -10.38
N TYR A 760 22.91 28.41 -9.82
CA TYR A 760 22.69 27.13 -9.18
C TYR A 760 21.53 26.41 -9.87
N LYS A 761 21.73 25.13 -10.15
CA LYS A 761 20.69 24.17 -10.50
C LYS A 761 20.13 23.61 -9.19
N ALA A 762 18.82 23.73 -9.02
CA ALA A 762 18.17 23.16 -7.85
C ALA A 762 17.91 21.66 -8.05
N ILE A 763 17.96 20.91 -6.96
CA ILE A 763 17.77 19.47 -6.92
C ILE A 763 16.83 19.15 -5.77
N TYR A 764 15.76 18.43 -6.08
CA TYR A 764 14.71 18.01 -5.15
C TYR A 764 14.73 16.50 -5.02
N ASP A 765 15.89 15.97 -4.59
CA ASP A 765 16.12 14.55 -4.36
C ASP A 765 16.26 14.25 -2.88
N GLY A 766 16.35 12.95 -2.58
CA GLY A 766 17.11 12.54 -1.40
C GLY A 766 16.47 12.88 -0.07
N ASP A 767 16.81 14.08 0.40
CA ASP A 767 16.82 14.49 1.80
C ASP A 767 16.36 15.95 2.04
N GLY A 768 15.92 16.69 1.01
CA GLY A 768 15.55 18.11 1.12
C GLY A 768 15.75 18.92 -0.17
N ASN A 769 15.88 20.24 -0.03
CA ASN A 769 16.20 21.13 -1.14
C ASN A 769 17.73 21.25 -1.28
N PHE A 770 18.26 20.94 -2.46
CA PHE A 770 19.70 21.01 -2.73
C PHE A 770 20.01 21.90 -3.92
N ALA A 771 21.24 22.39 -3.95
CA ALA A 771 21.77 23.19 -5.04
C ALA A 771 23.11 22.62 -5.50
N GLU A 772 23.29 22.52 -6.82
CA GLU A 772 24.60 22.34 -7.45
C GLU A 772 24.91 23.59 -8.27
N VAL A 773 26.13 24.11 -8.15
CA VAL A 773 26.62 25.21 -8.99
C VAL A 773 26.63 24.75 -10.44
N THR A 774 25.97 25.48 -11.34
CA THR A 774 25.83 25.09 -12.76
C THR A 774 26.51 26.12 -13.68
N PHE A 775 26.54 25.85 -14.98
CA PHE A 775 27.13 26.76 -15.99
C PHE A 775 26.40 28.10 -15.98
N PRO A 776 27.07 29.26 -16.09
CA PRO A 776 26.40 30.56 -16.07
C PRO A 776 25.42 30.72 -17.23
N SER A 777 24.32 31.45 -17.00
CA SER A 777 23.28 31.70 -18.02
C SER A 777 23.63 32.84 -18.98
N GLY A 778 24.67 33.62 -18.64
CA GLY A 778 25.16 34.76 -19.41
C GLY A 778 26.68 34.73 -19.55
N GLU A 779 27.36 35.75 -19.00
CA GLU A 779 28.84 35.82 -19.02
C GLU A 779 29.48 34.78 -18.09
N MET A 780 30.74 34.42 -18.38
CA MET A 780 31.57 33.65 -17.45
C MET A 780 31.64 34.33 -16.07
N TYR A 781 31.60 33.53 -15.00
CA TYR A 781 31.81 34.03 -13.64
C TYR A 781 33.13 34.79 -13.51
N LYS A 782 33.14 35.91 -12.79
CA LYS A 782 34.27 36.85 -12.77
C LYS A 782 34.50 37.50 -11.41
N GLY A 783 35.75 37.85 -11.12
CA GLY A 783 36.15 38.47 -9.86
C GLY A 783 36.22 37.49 -8.69
N ALA A 784 35.87 37.96 -7.49
CA ALA A 784 35.86 37.16 -6.27
C ALA A 784 34.50 36.48 -6.08
N ILE A 785 34.50 35.17 -5.81
CA ILE A 785 33.31 34.33 -5.69
C ILE A 785 33.33 33.61 -4.35
N THR A 786 32.19 33.60 -3.66
CA THR A 786 31.93 32.76 -2.50
C THR A 786 30.78 31.81 -2.80
N ILE A 787 30.98 30.52 -2.54
CA ILE A 787 29.98 29.47 -2.71
C ILE A 787 29.63 28.96 -1.29
N PRO A 788 28.49 29.39 -0.72
CA PRO A 788 28.15 29.11 0.68
C PRO A 788 27.68 27.66 0.88
N ALA A 789 27.75 27.15 2.11
CA ALA A 789 27.17 25.85 2.48
C ALA A 789 25.65 25.80 2.25
N THR A 790 24.97 26.92 2.51
CA THR A 790 23.51 27.05 2.47
C THR A 790 23.12 28.35 1.76
N ILE A 791 22.03 28.29 0.99
CA ILE A 791 21.46 29.44 0.29
C ILE A 791 20.00 29.58 0.69
N ASN A 792 19.60 30.77 1.10
CA ASN A 792 18.19 31.13 1.24
C ASN A 792 17.75 31.91 0.00
N TYR A 793 16.89 31.30 -0.82
CA TYR A 793 16.39 31.85 -2.09
C TYR A 793 14.87 31.68 -2.16
N GLU A 794 14.12 32.76 -2.42
CA GLU A 794 12.65 32.79 -2.49
C GLU A 794 11.92 32.13 -1.29
N GLY A 795 12.53 32.22 -0.09
CA GLY A 795 11.99 31.64 1.15
C GLY A 795 12.26 30.13 1.33
N LEU A 796 12.97 29.52 0.38
CA LEU A 796 13.46 28.14 0.47
C LEU A 796 14.95 28.15 0.85
N GLU A 797 15.30 27.33 1.83
CA GLU A 797 16.69 27.05 2.18
C GLU A 797 17.19 25.84 1.38
N TYR A 798 18.35 26.00 0.73
CA TYR A 798 19.04 24.99 -0.05
C TYR A 798 20.38 24.67 0.58
N THR A 799 20.73 23.38 0.72
CA THR A 799 22.12 22.99 1.01
C THR A 799 22.87 22.84 -0.32
N VAL A 800 24.00 23.54 -0.48
CA VAL A 800 24.83 23.44 -1.68
C VAL A 800 25.68 22.17 -1.56
N ARG A 801 25.42 21.18 -2.42
CA ARG A 801 26.05 19.85 -2.38
C ARG A 801 27.21 19.68 -3.36
N GLY A 802 27.46 20.65 -4.24
CA GLY A 802 28.58 20.62 -5.17
C GLY A 802 28.33 21.37 -6.47
N PHE A 803 28.69 20.73 -7.58
CA PHE A 803 28.79 21.34 -8.91
C PHE A 803 28.22 20.39 -9.96
N ASP A 804 27.37 20.91 -10.83
CA ASP A 804 26.69 20.19 -11.91
C ASP A 804 27.72 19.58 -12.88
N ASN A 805 27.42 18.39 -13.40
CA ASN A 805 28.30 17.66 -14.31
C ASN A 805 27.56 17.34 -15.61
N THR A 806 27.46 18.35 -16.47
CA THR A 806 26.89 18.22 -17.82
C THR A 806 28.00 17.96 -18.83
N ASP A 807 27.86 16.89 -19.62
CA ASP A 807 28.78 16.47 -20.69
C ASP A 807 30.27 16.36 -20.31
N GLY A 808 30.57 16.11 -19.03
CA GLY A 808 31.93 15.93 -18.51
C GLY A 808 32.73 17.23 -18.37
N MET A 809 32.10 18.39 -18.52
CA MET A 809 32.71 19.69 -18.23
C MET A 809 32.11 20.30 -16.96
N SER A 810 32.91 21.11 -16.27
CA SER A 810 32.50 21.87 -15.10
C SER A 810 32.20 23.34 -15.44
N PRO A 811 31.32 24.01 -14.68
CA PRO A 811 31.02 25.44 -14.85
C PRO A 811 32.21 26.42 -14.75
N PHE A 812 33.38 25.98 -14.26
CA PHE A 812 34.58 26.81 -14.14
C PHE A 812 35.71 26.46 -15.12
N VAL A 813 35.57 25.42 -15.95
CA VAL A 813 36.66 24.97 -16.84
C VAL A 813 37.05 26.08 -17.82
N GLY A 814 38.35 26.41 -17.82
CA GLY A 814 38.96 27.40 -18.69
C GLY A 814 38.60 28.86 -18.38
N ASN A 815 38.00 29.15 -17.22
CA ASN A 815 37.50 30.49 -16.89
C ASN A 815 38.65 31.48 -16.57
N PRO A 816 38.93 32.47 -17.43
CA PRO A 816 40.07 33.38 -17.24
C PRO A 816 39.73 34.61 -16.38
N LEU A 817 38.51 34.70 -15.80
CA LEU A 817 37.99 35.91 -15.17
C LEU A 817 37.81 35.81 -13.65
N ILE A 818 37.81 34.61 -13.07
CA ILE A 818 37.77 34.46 -11.61
C ILE A 818 39.14 34.80 -11.00
N THR A 819 39.15 35.55 -9.91
CA THR A 819 40.37 35.98 -9.21
C THR A 819 40.47 35.47 -7.77
N SER A 820 39.33 35.18 -7.14
CA SER A 820 39.27 34.56 -5.82
C SER A 820 38.09 33.59 -5.74
N LEU A 821 38.28 32.45 -5.08
CA LEU A 821 37.26 31.44 -4.88
C LEU A 821 37.24 30.97 -3.42
N THR A 822 36.12 31.18 -2.74
CA THR A 822 35.85 30.70 -1.38
C THR A 822 34.78 29.62 -1.41
N LEU A 823 35.12 28.42 -0.96
CA LEU A 823 34.23 27.27 -0.90
C LEU A 823 33.88 26.97 0.56
N GLU A 824 32.69 27.39 1.00
CA GLU A 824 32.19 27.12 2.36
C GLU A 824 31.39 25.80 2.44
N LEU A 825 31.45 24.99 1.38
CA LEU A 825 30.66 23.78 1.17
C LEU A 825 30.94 22.69 2.22
N ASN A 826 29.95 21.89 2.60
CA ASN A 826 30.16 20.69 3.42
C ASN A 826 30.33 19.45 2.51
N ILE A 827 31.50 19.31 1.88
CA ILE A 827 31.81 18.21 0.94
C ILE A 827 33.15 17.54 1.24
N GLU A 828 33.22 16.23 0.97
CA GLU A 828 34.45 15.43 1.15
C GLU A 828 35.33 15.33 -0.12
N ARG A 829 34.81 15.68 -1.30
CA ARG A 829 35.54 15.53 -2.58
C ARG A 829 35.30 16.68 -3.57
N LEU A 830 36.39 17.20 -4.15
CA LEU A 830 36.36 17.98 -5.40
C LEU A 830 36.64 17.05 -6.58
N ARG A 831 35.74 17.04 -7.56
CA ARG A 831 35.79 16.15 -8.74
C ARG A 831 36.89 16.57 -9.73
N ALA A 832 37.24 15.65 -10.63
CA ALA A 832 38.31 15.86 -11.60
C ALA A 832 38.04 17.07 -12.51
N MET A 833 39.11 17.78 -12.92
CA MET A 833 39.09 18.93 -13.84
C MET A 833 38.21 20.14 -13.41
N LEU A 834 37.63 20.14 -12.21
CA LEU A 834 36.57 21.06 -11.79
C LEU A 834 36.88 22.56 -11.97
N PHE A 835 38.12 22.98 -11.73
CA PHE A 835 38.61 24.36 -11.91
C PHE A 835 39.79 24.42 -12.89
N MET A 836 39.95 23.41 -13.76
CA MET A 836 41.05 23.37 -14.72
C MET A 836 41.06 24.62 -15.61
N GLY A 837 42.21 25.29 -15.70
CA GLY A 837 42.40 26.44 -16.59
C GLY A 837 41.83 27.75 -16.05
N CYS A 838 41.58 27.86 -14.73
CA CYS A 838 41.20 29.14 -14.11
C CYS A 838 42.41 30.09 -14.04
N THR A 839 42.79 30.69 -15.17
CA THR A 839 44.12 31.30 -15.34
C THR A 839 44.39 32.53 -14.48
N SER A 840 43.36 33.21 -14.02
CA SER A 840 43.46 34.42 -13.17
C SER A 840 43.22 34.15 -11.68
N LEU A 841 42.96 32.90 -11.27
CA LEU A 841 42.65 32.56 -9.88
C LEU A 841 43.89 32.75 -9.00
N GLU A 842 43.88 33.76 -8.13
CA GLU A 842 44.98 34.08 -7.21
C GLU A 842 44.78 33.54 -5.80
N HIS A 843 43.52 33.54 -5.34
CA HIS A 843 43.14 33.17 -3.97
C HIS A 843 42.14 32.01 -3.96
N LEU A 844 42.40 31.00 -3.13
CA LEU A 844 41.58 29.81 -3.00
C LEU A 844 41.42 29.44 -1.52
N GLN A 845 40.17 29.36 -1.06
CA GLN A 845 39.81 28.82 0.25
C GLN A 845 38.97 27.55 0.05
N LEU A 846 39.48 26.43 0.53
CA LEU A 846 38.87 25.10 0.44
C LEU A 846 37.98 24.80 1.67
N PRO A 847 37.01 23.87 1.54
CA PRO A 847 36.23 23.39 2.68
C PRO A 847 37.09 22.73 3.76
N SER A 848 36.77 22.95 5.04
CA SER A 848 37.42 22.23 6.15
C SER A 848 37.09 20.73 6.18
N THR A 849 35.99 20.31 5.55
CA THR A 849 35.56 18.89 5.45
C THR A 849 36.21 18.11 4.31
N LEU A 850 37.07 18.74 3.50
CA LEU A 850 37.55 18.17 2.24
C LEU A 850 38.64 17.09 2.43
N ARG A 851 38.34 15.87 1.99
CA ARG A 851 39.25 14.69 2.09
C ARG A 851 39.95 14.35 0.78
N HIS A 852 39.34 14.66 -0.37
CA HIS A 852 39.84 14.29 -1.69
C HIS A 852 39.81 15.45 -2.69
N ILE A 853 40.91 15.65 -3.41
CA ILE A 853 40.97 16.48 -4.62
C ILE A 853 41.35 15.55 -5.77
N ASP A 854 40.43 15.31 -6.69
CA ASP A 854 40.64 14.38 -7.81
C ASP A 854 41.57 14.98 -8.90
N SER A 855 41.91 14.17 -9.90
CA SER A 855 42.89 14.50 -10.94
C SER A 855 42.56 15.80 -11.71
N GLU A 856 43.60 16.56 -12.03
CA GLU A 856 43.55 17.82 -12.81
C GLU A 856 42.63 18.93 -12.27
N CYS A 857 42.11 18.82 -11.03
CA CYS A 857 41.10 19.72 -10.47
C CYS A 857 41.43 21.22 -10.61
N PHE A 858 42.66 21.64 -10.35
CA PHE A 858 43.18 23.00 -10.50
C PHE A 858 44.33 23.08 -11.52
N ARG A 859 44.41 22.15 -12.48
CA ARG A 859 45.46 22.15 -13.51
C ARG A 859 45.44 23.46 -14.30
N ASN A 860 46.60 24.02 -14.61
CA ASN A 860 46.80 25.29 -15.33
C ASN A 860 46.11 26.50 -14.67
N CYS A 861 46.17 26.62 -13.34
CA CYS A 861 45.85 27.84 -12.59
C CYS A 861 47.14 28.58 -12.17
N PRO A 862 47.92 29.16 -13.10
CA PRO A 862 49.27 29.65 -12.83
C PRO A 862 49.34 30.71 -11.74
N MET A 863 48.28 31.52 -11.59
CA MET A 863 48.23 32.67 -10.68
C MET A 863 48.00 32.33 -9.21
N LEU A 864 47.71 31.06 -8.85
CA LEU A 864 47.59 30.62 -7.46
C LEU A 864 48.93 30.80 -6.74
N LYS A 865 49.00 31.77 -5.83
CA LYS A 865 50.21 32.11 -5.05
C LYS A 865 50.37 31.24 -3.82
N GLN A 866 49.27 30.90 -3.16
CA GLN A 866 49.25 30.11 -1.94
C GLN A 866 48.07 29.15 -1.94
N ILE A 867 48.25 27.97 -1.36
CA ILE A 867 47.20 26.95 -1.20
C ILE A 867 47.14 26.54 0.27
N THR A 868 45.94 26.53 0.86
CA THR A 868 45.69 25.94 2.18
C THR A 868 44.90 24.65 2.02
N LEU A 869 45.49 23.52 2.40
CA LEU A 869 44.85 22.21 2.45
C LEU A 869 44.38 21.95 3.90
N PRO A 870 43.11 21.56 4.12
CA PRO A 870 42.53 21.40 5.46
C PRO A 870 43.12 20.20 6.20
N ALA A 871 42.94 20.12 7.52
CA ALA A 871 43.46 19.01 8.33
C ALA A 871 42.87 17.64 7.96
N SER A 872 41.72 17.62 7.28
CA SER A 872 41.01 16.44 6.81
C SER A 872 41.51 15.90 5.45
N ILE A 873 42.44 16.56 4.75
CA ILE A 873 42.84 16.11 3.40
C ILE A 873 43.59 14.77 3.47
N GLU A 874 43.20 13.83 2.61
CA GLU A 874 43.74 12.45 2.56
C GLU A 874 44.38 12.13 1.21
N THR A 875 43.83 12.60 0.09
CA THR A 875 44.35 12.26 -1.25
C THR A 875 44.32 13.43 -2.24
N LEU A 876 45.39 13.56 -3.02
CA LEU A 876 45.51 14.47 -4.16
C LEU A 876 45.76 13.66 -5.45
N GLY A 877 44.89 13.85 -6.44
CA GLY A 877 44.92 13.13 -7.71
C GLY A 877 46.01 13.58 -8.68
N ASP A 878 46.17 12.81 -9.76
CA ASP A 878 47.17 13.07 -10.81
C ASP A 878 47.01 14.48 -11.38
N ASN A 879 48.11 15.22 -11.45
CA ASN A 879 48.15 16.59 -11.95
C ASN A 879 47.17 17.57 -11.28
N ALA A 880 46.67 17.29 -10.06
CA ALA A 880 45.61 18.08 -9.40
C ALA A 880 45.88 19.61 -9.35
N PHE A 881 47.13 20.03 -9.17
CA PHE A 881 47.57 21.44 -9.21
C PHE A 881 48.59 21.69 -10.32
N CYS A 882 48.67 20.81 -11.33
CA CYS A 882 49.74 20.85 -12.33
C CYS A 882 49.77 22.19 -13.09
N GLY A 883 50.92 22.86 -13.11
CA GLY A 883 51.07 24.16 -13.77
C GLY A 883 50.66 25.39 -12.94
N CYS A 884 50.48 25.27 -11.62
CA CYS A 884 50.38 26.43 -10.71
C CYS A 884 51.77 27.09 -10.52
N GLN A 885 52.25 27.81 -11.54
CA GLN A 885 53.66 28.24 -11.65
C GLN A 885 54.09 29.38 -10.72
N TYR A 886 53.16 30.14 -10.14
CA TYR A 886 53.45 31.22 -9.19
C TYR A 886 53.20 30.85 -7.73
N LEU A 887 52.96 29.57 -7.43
CA LEU A 887 52.83 29.05 -6.08
C LEU A 887 54.14 29.30 -5.31
N THR A 888 54.06 29.98 -4.16
CA THR A 888 55.18 30.22 -3.24
C THR A 888 55.07 29.40 -1.97
N ASP A 889 53.85 29.20 -1.46
CA ASP A 889 53.62 28.54 -0.17
C ASP A 889 52.44 27.56 -0.24
N ILE A 890 52.61 26.39 0.38
CA ILE A 890 51.55 25.41 0.62
C ILE A 890 51.43 25.22 2.12
N TYR A 891 50.25 25.51 2.68
CA TYR A 891 49.92 25.23 4.08
C TYR A 891 49.08 23.95 4.12
N CYS A 892 49.66 22.84 4.56
CA CYS A 892 48.96 21.56 4.64
C CYS A 892 48.77 21.18 6.11
N TYR A 893 47.55 21.31 6.63
CA TYR A 893 47.23 21.06 8.04
C TYR A 893 47.02 19.58 8.39
N ALA A 894 47.18 18.67 7.42
CA ALA A 894 46.98 17.24 7.66
C ALA A 894 48.15 16.65 8.48
N MET A 895 47.82 15.89 9.52
CA MET A 895 48.85 15.26 10.37
C MET A 895 49.56 14.09 9.65
N THR A 896 48.91 13.48 8.66
CA THR A 896 49.45 12.43 7.80
C THR A 896 49.62 13.01 6.39
N PRO A 897 50.78 12.86 5.73
CA PRO A 897 50.99 13.36 4.37
C PRO A 897 49.96 12.77 3.38
N PRO A 898 49.17 13.59 2.67
CA PRO A 898 48.16 13.11 1.72
C PRO A 898 48.77 12.25 0.61
N GLU A 899 48.08 11.17 0.25
CA GLU A 899 48.51 10.27 -0.81
C GLU A 899 48.30 10.88 -2.20
N GLY A 900 49.09 10.43 -3.17
CA GLY A 900 49.01 10.88 -4.56
C GLY A 900 50.10 10.26 -5.41
N SER A 901 50.02 10.44 -6.73
CA SER A 901 50.97 9.81 -7.66
C SER A 901 52.40 10.31 -7.47
N ASN A 902 53.35 9.37 -7.61
CA ASN A 902 54.79 9.62 -7.48
C ASN A 902 55.51 9.85 -8.83
N THR A 903 54.79 9.61 -9.94
CA THR A 903 55.31 9.70 -11.31
C THR A 903 55.45 11.16 -11.77
N ASP A 904 55.68 11.38 -13.06
CA ASP A 904 55.69 12.73 -13.65
C ASP A 904 54.32 13.44 -13.54
N SER A 905 53.23 12.68 -13.34
CA SER A 905 51.87 13.17 -13.10
C SER A 905 51.57 13.49 -11.63
N TYR A 906 52.57 13.65 -10.76
CA TYR A 906 52.33 13.96 -9.35
C TYR A 906 51.49 15.26 -9.16
N PRO A 907 50.78 15.42 -8.03
CA PRO A 907 49.76 16.48 -7.89
C PRO A 907 50.25 17.90 -8.20
N PHE A 908 51.48 18.24 -7.82
CA PHE A 908 52.11 19.55 -8.02
C PHE A 908 53.10 19.59 -9.20
N ALA A 909 52.90 18.76 -10.22
CA ALA A 909 53.72 18.78 -11.43
C ALA A 909 53.84 20.20 -12.03
N GLN A 910 55.02 20.53 -12.53
CA GLN A 910 55.34 21.86 -13.10
C GLN A 910 55.19 23.08 -12.14
N CYS A 911 54.93 22.88 -10.84
CA CYS A 911 54.82 23.98 -9.84
C CYS A 911 56.17 24.43 -9.26
N ARG A 912 57.29 23.95 -9.81
CA ARG A 912 58.66 24.27 -9.34
C ARG A 912 58.85 24.04 -7.81
N PRO A 913 58.65 22.81 -7.28
CA PRO A 913 58.59 22.53 -5.84
C PRO A 913 59.86 22.83 -5.03
N GLN A 914 60.97 23.19 -5.68
CA GLN A 914 62.19 23.69 -5.03
C GLN A 914 62.10 25.19 -4.66
N ASN A 915 61.14 25.92 -5.23
CA ASN A 915 60.86 27.32 -4.96
C ASN A 915 59.59 27.50 -4.10
N VAL A 916 58.95 26.40 -3.68
CA VAL A 916 57.72 26.40 -2.88
C VAL A 916 58.08 26.01 -1.44
N THR A 917 57.61 26.78 -0.47
CA THR A 917 57.67 26.45 0.95
C THR A 917 56.48 25.58 1.32
N LEU A 918 56.72 24.41 1.89
CA LEU A 918 55.69 23.51 2.41
C LEU A 918 55.61 23.65 3.93
N HIS A 919 54.56 24.30 4.41
CA HIS A 919 54.23 24.47 5.83
C HIS A 919 53.36 23.30 6.30
N VAL A 920 53.79 22.63 7.38
CA VAL A 920 53.16 21.40 7.92
C VAL A 920 53.12 21.43 9.46
N PRO A 921 52.29 20.60 10.11
CA PRO A 921 52.26 20.49 11.57
C PRO A 921 53.64 20.12 12.14
N ALA A 922 53.99 20.74 13.27
CA ALA A 922 55.30 20.59 13.91
C ALA A 922 55.75 19.13 14.08
N SER A 923 54.83 18.25 14.47
CA SER A 923 55.09 16.81 14.68
C SER A 923 55.05 15.95 13.41
N SER A 924 54.60 16.50 12.27
CA SER A 924 54.44 15.77 11.00
C SER A 924 55.58 15.98 10.00
N GLU A 925 56.50 16.92 10.24
CA GLU A 925 57.61 17.27 9.34
C GLU A 925 58.39 16.05 8.81
N ALA A 926 58.76 15.13 9.71
CA ALA A 926 59.53 13.94 9.36
C ALA A 926 58.77 13.01 8.40
N ALA A 927 57.43 12.96 8.49
CA ALA A 927 56.61 12.17 7.58
C ALA A 927 56.54 12.81 6.18
N TYR A 928 56.33 14.14 6.10
CA TYR A 928 56.31 14.85 4.81
C TYR A 928 57.65 14.80 4.08
N ARG A 929 58.78 14.81 4.81
CA ARG A 929 60.12 14.65 4.22
C ARG A 929 60.43 13.23 3.73
N ALA A 930 59.65 12.22 4.13
CA ALA A 930 59.93 10.81 3.83
C ALA A 930 58.90 10.15 2.90
N THR A 931 57.67 10.68 2.80
CA THR A 931 56.55 10.00 2.16
C THR A 931 56.22 10.58 0.78
N GLY A 932 56.23 9.70 -0.24
CA GLY A 932 55.61 9.96 -1.53
C GLY A 932 56.15 11.19 -2.28
N PHE A 933 55.28 11.89 -3.00
CA PHE A 933 55.66 13.03 -3.83
C PHE A 933 56.06 14.27 -3.01
N TRP A 934 55.72 14.32 -1.72
CA TRP A 934 56.12 15.39 -0.81
C TRP A 934 57.65 15.49 -0.67
N THR A 935 58.37 14.38 -0.87
CA THR A 935 59.84 14.34 -0.97
C THR A 935 60.42 15.20 -2.11
N LYS A 936 59.60 15.65 -3.08
CA LYS A 936 60.02 16.55 -4.17
C LYS A 936 60.13 18.02 -3.75
N PHE A 937 59.63 18.40 -2.57
CA PHE A 937 59.73 19.76 -2.02
C PHE A 937 61.03 19.92 -1.23
N GLY A 938 61.87 20.89 -1.63
CA GLY A 938 63.15 21.15 -0.98
C GLY A 938 63.03 21.92 0.34
N ASN A 939 62.07 22.84 0.42
CA ASN A 939 61.81 23.68 1.59
C ASN A 939 60.54 23.21 2.31
N VAL A 940 60.70 22.52 3.44
CA VAL A 940 59.60 22.12 4.33
C VAL A 940 59.83 22.79 5.68
N VAL A 941 58.79 23.39 6.24
CA VAL A 941 58.81 24.15 7.50
C VAL A 941 57.70 23.62 8.41
N ALA A 942 58.05 23.42 9.68
CA ALA A 942 57.20 22.77 10.68
C ALA A 942 56.59 23.81 11.65
N ASP A 943 55.90 24.80 11.09
CA ASP A 943 55.39 25.99 11.78
C ASP A 943 53.85 26.02 11.95
N LEU A 944 53.14 25.01 11.45
CA LEU A 944 51.72 24.84 11.74
C LEU A 944 51.49 24.14 13.10
N PRO A 945 50.40 24.47 13.82
CA PRO A 945 50.07 23.83 15.08
C PRO A 945 49.66 22.36 14.90
N ASP A 946 50.02 21.51 15.88
CA ASP A 946 49.69 20.07 15.92
C ASP A 946 48.21 19.75 16.20
N ALA A 947 47.35 20.77 16.33
CA ALA A 947 45.91 20.61 16.48
C ALA A 947 45.22 21.11 15.22
N PRO A 948 44.14 20.45 14.74
CA PRO A 948 43.36 20.94 13.61
C PRO A 948 42.74 22.31 13.97
N VAL A 949 43.27 23.37 13.36
CA VAL A 949 42.70 24.72 13.50
C VAL A 949 41.58 24.87 12.47
N ASP A 950 40.43 24.30 12.80
CA ASP A 950 39.17 24.65 12.13
C ASP A 950 38.77 26.08 12.55
N GLY A 951 39.36 27.06 11.86
CA GLY A 951 38.98 28.46 12.00
C GLY A 951 40.12 29.45 11.83
N ILE A 952 40.27 30.00 10.63
CA ILE A 952 40.67 31.41 10.52
C ILE A 952 39.53 32.24 11.12
N THR A 953 39.88 33.16 12.01
CA THR A 953 38.98 33.85 12.93
C THR A 953 37.81 34.59 12.28
N ALA A 954 36.59 34.15 12.57
CA ALA A 954 35.44 35.05 12.69
C ALA A 954 35.29 35.48 14.17
N THR A 955 35.62 36.73 14.46
CA THR A 955 35.38 37.31 15.79
C THR A 955 33.89 37.56 15.99
N THR A 956 33.23 36.81 16.89
CA THR A 956 32.52 37.34 18.09
C THR A 956 31.81 36.23 18.87
N ASP A 957 32.02 36.24 20.19
CA ASP A 957 31.10 35.87 21.26
C ASP A 957 30.10 34.72 21.03
N ARG A 958 30.44 33.53 21.53
CA ARG A 958 29.46 32.64 22.17
C ARG A 958 29.99 32.09 23.49
N HIS A 959 29.42 32.57 24.59
CA HIS A 959 29.50 31.88 25.88
C HIS A 959 28.80 30.52 25.77
N THR A 960 29.50 29.44 26.08
CA THR A 960 28.92 28.09 26.22
C THR A 960 28.81 27.71 27.69
N SER A 961 27.58 27.42 28.13
CA SER A 961 27.30 26.83 29.44
C SER A 961 27.53 25.32 29.42
N LEU A 962 28.07 24.77 30.51
CA LEU A 962 28.08 23.32 30.72
C LEU A 962 26.66 22.84 31.10
N PRO A 963 26.24 21.63 30.70
CA PRO A 963 27.03 20.61 30.00
C PRO A 963 27.18 20.89 28.50
N MET A 964 28.33 20.50 27.93
CA MET A 964 28.56 20.55 26.49
C MET A 964 29.08 19.21 25.96
N LYS A 965 28.55 18.78 24.82
CA LYS A 965 29.03 17.64 24.05
C LYS A 965 30.00 18.13 22.98
N ALA A 966 31.05 17.36 22.74
CA ALA A 966 32.02 17.66 21.70
C ALA A 966 32.53 16.38 21.04
N ALA A 967 32.83 16.47 19.74
CA ALA A 967 33.46 15.40 18.98
C ALA A 967 34.78 14.95 19.65
N GLY A 968 35.13 13.68 19.52
CA GLY A 968 36.36 13.13 20.07
C GLY A 968 37.57 13.52 19.23
N LYS A 969 38.76 13.30 19.80
CA LYS A 969 40.06 13.53 19.16
C LYS A 969 40.29 15.00 18.78
N GLN A 970 39.89 15.90 19.67
CA GLN A 970 40.14 17.34 19.56
C GLN A 970 40.49 17.97 20.91
N TRP A 971 41.12 19.14 20.85
CA TRP A 971 41.28 20.05 21.99
C TRP A 971 40.08 21.00 22.09
N ILE A 972 39.58 21.20 23.29
CA ILE A 972 38.46 22.12 23.57
C ILE A 972 38.94 23.24 24.47
N THR A 973 38.67 24.47 24.06
CA THR A 973 38.96 25.68 24.84
C THR A 973 37.73 26.10 25.63
N LEU A 974 37.85 26.18 26.96
CA LEU A 974 36.77 26.48 27.90
C LEU A 974 37.08 27.77 28.67
N HIS A 975 36.16 28.73 28.63
CA HIS A 975 36.28 30.01 29.33
C HIS A 975 35.44 30.00 30.61
N MET A 976 36.08 29.72 31.74
CA MET A 976 35.42 29.50 33.03
C MET A 976 35.36 30.81 33.85
N GLN A 977 34.16 31.21 34.28
CA GLN A 977 33.98 32.42 35.11
C GLN A 977 34.51 32.26 36.55
N GLN A 978 34.59 31.02 37.03
CA GLN A 978 35.18 30.62 38.32
C GLN A 978 35.86 29.26 38.16
N ALA A 979 36.82 28.94 39.05
CA ALA A 979 37.45 27.62 39.06
C ALA A 979 36.44 26.56 39.53
N GLN A 980 36.29 25.48 38.77
CA GLN A 980 35.36 24.40 39.10
C GLN A 980 35.79 23.07 38.47
N GLN A 981 35.36 21.98 39.12
CA GLN A 981 35.71 20.63 38.74
C GLN A 981 34.66 20.08 37.78
N VAL A 982 35.11 19.57 36.62
CA VAL A 982 34.22 19.05 35.57
C VAL A 982 34.51 17.58 35.31
N GLY A 983 33.46 16.80 35.12
CA GLY A 983 33.55 15.42 34.68
C GLY A 983 33.56 15.35 33.15
N ILE A 984 34.48 14.58 32.60
CA ILE A 984 34.49 14.20 31.18
C ILE A 984 33.89 12.80 31.10
N TYR A 985 32.71 12.70 30.51
CA TYR A 985 31.94 11.47 30.36
C TYR A 985 31.98 11.02 28.90
N SER A 986 32.01 9.72 28.64
CA SER A 986 31.77 9.18 27.30
C SER A 986 30.35 9.54 26.82
N LEU A 987 30.07 9.38 25.52
CA LEU A 987 28.69 9.38 24.99
C LEU A 987 27.73 8.45 25.74
N SER A 988 28.22 7.31 26.26
CA SER A 988 27.43 6.37 27.05
C SER A 988 27.16 6.83 28.50
N GLY A 989 27.66 8.01 28.90
CA GLY A 989 27.48 8.56 30.25
C GLY A 989 28.41 7.98 31.31
N MET A 990 29.40 7.17 30.92
CA MET A 990 30.43 6.66 31.83
C MET A 990 31.47 7.77 32.10
N LEU A 991 31.75 8.06 33.37
CA LEU A 991 32.78 9.03 33.74
C LEU A 991 34.17 8.50 33.35
N MET A 992 34.82 9.15 32.38
CA MET A 992 36.13 8.76 31.86
C MET A 992 37.26 9.35 32.69
N ARG A 993 37.17 10.64 33.02
CA ARG A 993 38.09 11.34 33.92
C ARG A 993 37.45 12.61 34.48
N VAL A 994 38.00 13.10 35.59
CA VAL A 994 37.60 14.38 36.19
C VAL A 994 38.77 15.36 36.01
N VAL A 995 38.49 16.57 35.52
CA VAL A 995 39.50 17.61 35.25
C VAL A 995 39.16 18.85 36.07
N GLN A 996 40.19 19.48 36.65
CA GLN A 996 40.03 20.64 37.52
C GLN A 996 40.36 21.92 36.73
N LEU A 997 39.34 22.71 36.39
CA LEU A 997 39.49 23.90 35.55
C LEU A 997 39.67 25.16 36.41
N GLN A 998 40.58 26.03 36.00
CA GLN A 998 40.86 27.31 36.65
C GLN A 998 39.94 28.41 36.10
N LYS A 999 39.82 29.53 36.84
CA LYS A 999 39.14 30.71 36.32
C LYS A 999 39.92 31.29 35.13
N GLY A 1000 39.24 31.52 34.01
CA GLY A 1000 39.84 31.97 32.75
C GLY A 1000 39.81 30.89 31.66
N VAL A 1001 40.76 30.95 30.73
CA VAL A 1001 40.86 30.03 29.59
C VAL A 1001 41.56 28.74 30.00
N ASN A 1002 40.96 27.60 29.67
CA ASN A 1002 41.51 26.27 29.90
C ASN A 1002 41.42 25.45 28.61
N THR A 1003 42.36 24.55 28.36
CA THR A 1003 42.30 23.60 27.25
C THR A 1003 42.16 22.16 27.76
N VAL A 1004 41.27 21.40 27.13
CA VAL A 1004 40.92 20.03 27.52
C VAL A 1004 40.94 19.14 26.28
N TRP A 1005 41.82 18.15 26.25
CA TRP A 1005 41.83 17.11 25.23
C TRP A 1005 40.70 16.12 25.46
N LEU A 1006 40.06 15.65 24.38
CA LEU A 1006 39.16 14.50 24.38
C LEU A 1006 39.72 13.40 23.47
N ASP A 1007 39.86 12.18 24.00
CA ASP A 1007 40.35 11.02 23.23
C ASP A 1007 39.25 10.38 22.37
N ASP A 1008 37.99 10.54 22.77
CA ASP A 1008 36.77 10.05 22.12
C ASP A 1008 35.61 11.03 22.37
N ILE A 1009 34.50 10.88 21.63
CA ILE A 1009 33.35 11.78 21.72
C ILE A 1009 32.83 11.79 23.17
N SER A 1010 32.86 12.96 23.79
CA SER A 1010 32.62 13.11 25.23
C SER A 1010 31.70 14.28 25.55
N ILE A 1011 31.09 14.20 26.73
CA ILE A 1011 30.28 15.24 27.34
C ILE A 1011 31.06 15.79 28.54
N ILE A 1012 31.32 17.09 28.54
CA ILE A 1012 31.90 17.81 29.67
C ILE A 1012 30.74 18.34 30.52
N LYS A 1013 30.76 18.02 31.81
CA LYS A 1013 29.70 18.28 32.80
C LYS A 1013 30.27 18.93 34.06
#